data_AF-A0A2A6CT07-F1
#
_entry.id   AF-A0A2A6CT07-F1
#
_cell.length_a   1.000
_cell.length_b   1.000
_cell.length_c   1.000
_cell.angle_alpha   90.00
_cell.angle_beta   90.00
_cell.angle_gamma   90.00
#
_symmetry.space_group_name_H-M   'P 1'
#
loop_
_entity.id
_entity.type
_entity.pdbx_description
1 polymer ?
#
loop_
_entity_poly.entity_id
_entity_poly.type
_entity_poly.pdbx_seq_one_letter_code
_entity_poly.pdbx_strand_id
1 'polypeptide(L)'
;MRMCSTPTGEIHHLRSSIFSLLHIWTRFYLEDEDKVELFMYINEFYEKAPVDQWIKAENMSEDEKETARGIITTFFEYFDELGDCPSESVEKVFQGVVKMRCEIVPEFLKVVSIPDSDVSQLMENILYYENTIICHLKDKHRLLVPFRSEIHRLRSSIFSILSNMVDADGITIDGDHIGDEEFIELVTHIHNMYENAPEEYWINIENMTVEETEIARRLIEFFMNFNLEFSESCPPHVIETVRSGLVKFRCEIIPEFLKVSTFHPDDVKVLFQHMLYLECIYTTDRNDYDIKSSYPEDGVCYHYVISPESIISSGGNAVDAAVAAMFCLGATNPQSSGLGGGFLMTLYNASTGRCTAIDAREEAPALSSEKMFVNNSDASKYGFLAAGVPGELAGYWEIFRRFGSGRVEWKQLVQPTIELLSDGVPVSAYLDDVMKVKERHFRLFPSMKLWINPATNATYAAGEKMPRAKLLKTLKRIAAAQDPVQLFYHGEFAEIIDREMRANGGIIRKEDLAAYKVRVHETPLVAHLKNGLAICGGPPPSGFAATQLIINIMSNLYPNSSVYQLRHDAKVYHHHIEAQKFAYAQRTLMGDTAFVPSADQLSKRMLTPAFLASVMEKMTDHAHETAYYGGDNKAAPTSVLRTSPFSMEKVTESQRRRRLIGHWFGAAVESEELGIVWNDEMDDFSTPGMANGFGFAPSETNFIAPGKRPMSSMSPLVVYDDNSKKIRMVAGASGGSKIISALAKAVIRTLVFGETVKEAIDAPMLHNQFTPDISQTDQYFPMELKSMLESDFGQKFRNTTGFEGIVQAIHAKPGGKIEVCGDFRRKTDQKPAGL
;
A
#
# COMPACT_ATOMS: atom_id res chain seq x y z
N MET A 1 -19.16 -13.68 -64.89
CA MET A 1 -19.84 -12.42 -64.53
C MET A 1 -19.23 -11.20 -65.26
N ARG A 2 -19.21 -11.22 -66.60
CA ARG A 2 -18.96 -10.01 -67.40
C ARG A 2 -20.13 -9.84 -68.34
N MET A 3 -21.27 -9.39 -67.82
CA MET A 3 -22.36 -8.77 -68.59
C MET A 3 -23.40 -8.19 -67.63
N CYS A 4 -23.96 -7.04 -68.03
CA CYS A 4 -25.21 -6.41 -67.61
C CYS A 4 -25.16 -5.30 -66.54
N SER A 5 -25.09 -4.08 -67.08
CA SER A 5 -25.57 -2.82 -66.51
C SER A 5 -27.03 -2.57 -66.96
N THR A 6 -28.04 -2.72 -66.08
CA THR A 6 -29.39 -2.06 -66.06
C THR A 6 -30.31 -2.69 -64.96
N PRO A 7 -31.34 -2.00 -64.42
CA PRO A 7 -31.49 -1.95 -62.96
C PRO A 7 -32.55 -2.82 -62.22
N THR A 8 -33.49 -3.57 -62.79
CA THR A 8 -34.58 -4.12 -61.92
C THR A 8 -35.19 -5.49 -62.23
N GLY A 9 -34.98 -6.08 -63.41
CA GLY A 9 -35.54 -7.40 -63.75
C GLY A 9 -34.65 -8.61 -63.42
N GLU A 10 -33.38 -8.35 -63.10
CA GLU A 10 -32.34 -9.39 -63.03
C GLU A 10 -31.94 -9.76 -61.59
N ILE A 11 -32.40 -9.03 -60.57
CA ILE A 11 -32.01 -9.24 -59.16
C ILE A 11 -32.36 -10.66 -58.70
N HIS A 12 -33.48 -11.24 -59.13
CA HIS A 12 -33.86 -12.60 -58.72
C HIS A 12 -32.99 -13.69 -59.37
N HIS A 13 -32.62 -13.54 -60.64
CA HIS A 13 -31.73 -14.48 -61.33
C HIS A 13 -30.27 -14.33 -60.87
N LEU A 14 -29.84 -13.11 -60.58
CA LEU A 14 -28.55 -12.85 -59.94
C LEU A 14 -28.53 -13.38 -58.50
N ARG A 15 -29.62 -13.24 -57.73
CA ARG A 15 -29.76 -13.80 -56.38
C ARG A 15 -29.59 -15.31 -56.41
N SER A 16 -30.35 -16.01 -57.26
CA SER A 16 -30.23 -17.46 -57.40
C SER A 16 -28.84 -17.91 -57.87
N SER A 17 -28.17 -17.14 -58.75
CA SER A 17 -26.81 -17.43 -59.19
C SER A 17 -25.76 -17.25 -58.08
N ILE A 18 -25.93 -16.22 -57.23
CA ILE A 18 -25.06 -15.97 -56.08
C ILE A 18 -25.26 -17.04 -55.02
N PHE A 19 -26.50 -17.38 -54.69
CA PHE A 19 -26.79 -18.48 -53.78
C PHE A 19 -26.25 -19.80 -54.33
N SER A 20 -26.28 -20.03 -55.63
CA SER A 20 -25.67 -21.23 -56.23
C SER A 20 -24.15 -21.24 -56.13
N LEU A 21 -23.48 -20.10 -56.33
CA LEU A 21 -22.02 -19.99 -56.18
C LEU A 21 -21.56 -20.11 -54.73
N LEU A 22 -22.30 -19.49 -53.81
CA LEU A 22 -22.08 -19.63 -52.38
C LEU A 22 -22.39 -21.06 -51.91
N HIS A 23 -23.42 -21.71 -52.46
CA HIS A 23 -23.70 -23.11 -52.19
C HIS A 23 -22.57 -24.04 -52.67
N ILE A 24 -21.98 -23.75 -53.83
CA ILE A 24 -20.78 -24.45 -54.32
C ILE A 24 -19.59 -24.20 -53.36
N TRP A 25 -19.38 -22.96 -52.93
CA TRP A 25 -18.32 -22.58 -52.00
C TRP A 25 -18.45 -23.30 -50.65
N THR A 26 -19.65 -23.42 -50.11
CA THR A 26 -19.90 -24.11 -48.83
C THR A 26 -19.83 -25.63 -48.89
N ARG A 27 -19.95 -26.25 -50.08
CA ARG A 27 -20.03 -27.72 -50.22
C ARG A 27 -18.81 -28.40 -50.85
N PHE A 28 -17.96 -27.68 -51.56
CA PHE A 28 -16.80 -28.26 -52.23
C PHE A 28 -15.49 -27.76 -51.60
N TYR A 29 -14.56 -28.69 -51.33
CA TYR A 29 -13.19 -28.35 -50.91
C TYR A 29 -12.46 -27.65 -52.06
N LEU A 30 -12.40 -26.31 -52.01
CA LEU A 30 -11.58 -25.48 -52.89
C LEU A 30 -10.21 -25.25 -52.25
N GLU A 31 -9.16 -25.00 -53.06
CA GLU A 31 -7.87 -24.55 -52.52
C GLU A 31 -7.97 -23.09 -52.04
N ASP A 32 -7.13 -22.68 -51.08
CA ASP A 32 -7.33 -21.43 -50.33
C ASP A 32 -7.17 -20.16 -51.18
N GLU A 33 -6.31 -20.18 -52.20
CA GLU A 33 -6.18 -19.07 -53.16
C GLU A 33 -7.47 -18.87 -53.98
N ASP A 34 -8.11 -19.96 -54.42
CA ASP A 34 -9.37 -19.90 -55.18
C ASP A 34 -10.54 -19.41 -54.31
N LYS A 35 -10.53 -19.74 -53.00
CA LYS A 35 -11.52 -19.24 -52.05
C LYS A 35 -11.37 -17.74 -51.80
N VAL A 36 -10.14 -17.24 -51.66
CA VAL A 36 -9.87 -15.81 -51.49
C VAL A 36 -10.28 -15.04 -52.75
N GLU A 37 -9.98 -15.56 -53.94
CA GLU A 37 -10.38 -14.90 -55.19
C GLU A 37 -11.91 -14.87 -55.34
N LEU A 38 -12.60 -15.97 -54.99
CA LEU A 38 -14.07 -16.02 -54.99
C LEU A 38 -14.66 -15.03 -53.96
N PHE A 39 -14.08 -14.93 -52.77
CA PHE A 39 -14.47 -13.98 -51.74
C PHE A 39 -14.30 -12.53 -52.22
N MET A 40 -13.18 -12.22 -52.87
CA MET A 40 -12.95 -10.89 -53.45
C MET A 40 -13.96 -10.56 -54.55
N TYR A 41 -14.33 -11.53 -55.39
CA TYR A 41 -15.37 -11.35 -56.40
C TYR A 41 -16.75 -11.09 -55.79
N ILE A 42 -17.09 -11.83 -54.73
CA ILE A 42 -18.33 -11.65 -53.97
C ILE A 42 -18.36 -10.23 -53.36
N ASN A 43 -17.25 -9.78 -52.77
CA ASN A 43 -17.13 -8.46 -52.15
C ASN A 43 -17.20 -7.31 -53.18
N GLU A 44 -16.49 -7.41 -54.31
CA GLU A 44 -16.52 -6.40 -55.38
C GLU A 44 -17.91 -6.29 -56.04
N PHE A 45 -18.69 -7.37 -56.01
CA PHE A 45 -20.08 -7.35 -56.46
C PHE A 45 -20.99 -6.63 -55.45
N TYR A 46 -20.82 -6.87 -54.15
CA TYR A 46 -21.59 -6.19 -53.09
C TYR A 46 -21.32 -4.68 -52.98
N GLU A 47 -20.17 -4.20 -53.45
CA GLU A 47 -19.95 -2.74 -53.59
C GLU A 47 -20.85 -2.09 -54.64
N LYS A 48 -21.31 -2.86 -55.64
CA LYS A 48 -22.08 -2.34 -56.79
C LYS A 48 -23.59 -2.41 -56.61
N ALA A 49 -24.10 -3.14 -55.61
CA ALA A 49 -25.53 -3.24 -55.28
C ALA A 49 -25.76 -3.16 -53.75
N PRO A 50 -26.41 -2.10 -53.22
CA PRO A 50 -26.57 -1.92 -51.78
C PRO A 50 -27.57 -2.94 -51.15
N VAL A 51 -27.29 -3.31 -49.90
CA VAL A 51 -27.87 -4.44 -49.15
C VAL A 51 -29.40 -4.37 -49.03
N ASP A 52 -29.93 -3.16 -48.87
CA ASP A 52 -31.35 -2.84 -48.74
C ASP A 52 -32.16 -3.09 -50.02
N GLN A 53 -31.51 -3.15 -51.18
CA GLN A 53 -32.15 -3.46 -52.46
C GLN A 53 -32.30 -4.96 -52.73
N TRP A 54 -31.55 -5.82 -52.02
CA TRP A 54 -31.55 -7.28 -52.18
C TRP A 54 -32.27 -8.02 -51.05
N ILE A 55 -32.20 -7.50 -49.82
CA ILE A 55 -32.77 -8.12 -48.62
C ILE A 55 -34.09 -7.43 -48.27
N LYS A 56 -35.10 -7.59 -49.13
CA LYS A 56 -36.50 -7.50 -48.67
C LYS A 56 -36.96 -8.90 -48.34
N ALA A 57 -36.80 -9.22 -47.07
CA ALA A 57 -37.17 -10.45 -46.35
C ALA A 57 -38.48 -11.13 -46.81
N GLU A 58 -39.44 -10.33 -47.27
CA GLU A 58 -40.80 -10.76 -47.58
C GLU A 58 -40.92 -11.61 -48.86
N ASN A 59 -39.85 -11.77 -49.67
CA ASN A 59 -39.87 -12.51 -50.95
C ASN A 59 -38.76 -13.59 -51.10
N MET A 60 -38.24 -14.15 -50.01
CA MET A 60 -37.28 -15.28 -50.06
C MET A 60 -37.98 -16.64 -50.02
N SER A 61 -37.61 -17.54 -50.93
CA SER A 61 -38.04 -18.96 -50.85
C SER A 61 -37.34 -19.66 -49.69
N GLU A 62 -37.94 -20.74 -49.15
CA GLU A 62 -37.33 -21.48 -48.03
C GLU A 62 -35.98 -22.10 -48.40
N ASP A 63 -35.76 -22.55 -49.64
CA ASP A 63 -34.45 -23.03 -50.10
C ASP A 63 -33.37 -21.93 -50.06
N GLU A 64 -33.75 -20.68 -50.35
CA GLU A 64 -32.84 -19.53 -50.25
C GLU A 64 -32.55 -19.16 -48.79
N LYS A 65 -33.51 -19.34 -47.88
CA LYS A 65 -33.30 -19.14 -46.44
C LYS A 65 -32.43 -20.25 -45.84
N GLU A 66 -32.63 -21.50 -46.23
CA GLU A 66 -31.80 -22.63 -45.81
C GLU A 66 -30.36 -22.47 -46.29
N THR A 67 -30.18 -22.03 -47.54
CA THR A 67 -28.84 -21.73 -48.08
C THR A 67 -28.21 -20.54 -47.35
N ALA A 68 -28.98 -19.52 -47.00
CA ALA A 68 -28.50 -18.39 -46.20
C ALA A 68 -28.02 -18.83 -44.81
N ARG A 69 -28.75 -19.75 -44.14
CA ARG A 69 -28.30 -20.35 -42.87
C ARG A 69 -26.97 -21.06 -43.03
N GLY A 70 -26.85 -21.94 -44.02
CA GLY A 70 -25.62 -22.67 -44.30
C GLY A 70 -24.45 -21.74 -44.61
N ILE A 71 -24.69 -20.66 -45.37
CA ILE A 71 -23.67 -19.64 -45.65
C ILE A 71 -23.21 -18.99 -44.35
N ILE A 72 -24.12 -18.53 -43.49
CA ILE A 72 -23.77 -17.90 -42.21
C ILE A 72 -22.88 -18.85 -41.40
N THR A 73 -23.29 -20.11 -41.22
CA THR A 73 -22.52 -21.08 -40.42
C THR A 73 -21.13 -21.36 -41.02
N THR A 74 -21.03 -21.67 -42.32
CA THR A 74 -19.75 -21.98 -42.96
C THR A 74 -18.84 -20.76 -43.10
N PHE A 75 -19.40 -19.55 -43.22
CA PHE A 75 -18.60 -18.32 -43.26
C PHE A 75 -17.79 -18.14 -41.98
N PHE A 76 -18.32 -18.55 -40.82
CA PHE A 76 -17.65 -18.39 -39.54
C PHE A 76 -16.65 -19.50 -39.23
N GLU A 77 -16.83 -20.71 -39.76
CA GLU A 77 -15.89 -21.83 -39.59
C GLU A 77 -14.57 -21.62 -40.35
N TYR A 78 -14.59 -20.95 -41.51
CA TYR A 78 -13.40 -20.84 -42.37
C TYR A 78 -12.41 -19.71 -41.99
N PHE A 79 -12.72 -18.89 -40.97
CA PHE A 79 -11.82 -17.82 -40.52
C PHE A 79 -10.65 -18.31 -39.65
N ASP A 80 -10.69 -19.56 -39.19
CA ASP A 80 -9.58 -20.17 -38.45
C ASP A 80 -8.34 -20.41 -39.33
N GLU A 81 -8.50 -20.52 -40.66
CA GLU A 81 -7.42 -20.87 -41.59
C GLU A 81 -6.73 -19.65 -42.27
N LEU A 82 -7.21 -18.42 -42.06
CA LEU A 82 -6.70 -17.21 -42.76
C LEU A 82 -5.38 -16.63 -42.21
N GLY A 83 -4.73 -17.31 -41.26
CA GLY A 83 -3.52 -16.86 -40.57
C GLY A 83 -2.29 -16.60 -41.46
N ASP A 84 -2.25 -17.14 -42.68
CA ASP A 84 -1.07 -17.10 -43.56
C ASP A 84 -1.22 -16.22 -44.83
N CYS A 85 -2.21 -15.32 -44.89
CA CYS A 85 -2.47 -14.54 -46.11
C CYS A 85 -1.52 -13.31 -46.29
N PRO A 86 -1.01 -13.01 -47.51
CA PRO A 86 -0.13 -11.86 -47.75
C PRO A 86 -0.78 -10.49 -47.48
N SER A 87 0.00 -9.55 -46.92
CA SER A 87 -0.48 -8.33 -46.26
C SER A 87 -1.32 -7.34 -47.08
N GLU A 88 -1.26 -7.35 -48.41
CA GLU A 88 -2.06 -6.43 -49.25
C GLU A 88 -3.48 -6.95 -49.52
N SER A 89 -3.71 -8.26 -49.42
CA SER A 89 -5.03 -8.88 -49.61
C SER A 89 -5.87 -8.85 -48.31
N VAL A 90 -5.19 -8.82 -47.15
CA VAL A 90 -5.82 -8.83 -45.82
C VAL A 90 -6.73 -7.62 -45.62
N GLU A 91 -6.36 -6.42 -46.07
CA GLU A 91 -7.19 -5.21 -45.87
C GLU A 91 -8.52 -5.28 -46.62
N LYS A 92 -8.52 -5.80 -47.86
CA LYS A 92 -9.75 -5.95 -48.67
C LYS A 92 -10.62 -7.11 -48.21
N VAL A 93 -10.00 -8.21 -47.79
CA VAL A 93 -10.72 -9.33 -47.15
C VAL A 93 -11.36 -8.81 -45.87
N PHE A 94 -10.62 -8.09 -45.03
CA PHE A 94 -11.09 -7.48 -43.78
C PHE A 94 -12.27 -6.51 -43.98
N GLN A 95 -12.20 -5.61 -44.96
CA GLN A 95 -13.31 -4.70 -45.28
C GLN A 95 -14.58 -5.47 -45.72
N GLY A 96 -14.42 -6.54 -46.49
CA GLY A 96 -15.54 -7.41 -46.88
C GLY A 96 -16.19 -8.12 -45.69
N VAL A 97 -15.37 -8.61 -44.75
CA VAL A 97 -15.84 -9.30 -43.53
C VAL A 97 -16.64 -8.37 -42.64
N VAL A 98 -16.11 -7.17 -42.37
CA VAL A 98 -16.79 -6.18 -41.53
C VAL A 98 -18.13 -5.79 -42.16
N LYS A 99 -18.17 -5.57 -43.47
CA LYS A 99 -19.40 -5.23 -44.18
C LYS A 99 -20.42 -6.37 -44.13
N MET A 100 -19.99 -7.61 -44.33
CA MET A 100 -20.88 -8.77 -44.26
C MET A 100 -21.44 -8.97 -42.85
N ARG A 101 -20.62 -8.78 -41.82
CA ARG A 101 -21.00 -8.95 -40.42
C ARG A 101 -21.91 -7.82 -39.89
N CYS A 102 -21.62 -6.57 -40.24
CA CYS A 102 -22.31 -5.41 -39.66
C CYS A 102 -23.54 -4.98 -40.46
N GLU A 103 -23.58 -5.24 -41.77
CA GLU A 103 -24.69 -4.82 -42.63
C GLU A 103 -25.55 -5.99 -43.11
N ILE A 104 -24.95 -7.14 -43.40
CA ILE A 104 -25.64 -8.24 -44.09
C ILE A 104 -26.22 -9.25 -43.10
N VAL A 105 -25.40 -9.78 -42.18
CA VAL A 105 -25.85 -10.77 -41.18
C VAL A 105 -27.04 -10.28 -40.34
N PRO A 106 -27.09 -9.02 -39.84
CA PRO A 106 -28.23 -8.54 -39.08
C PRO A 106 -29.51 -8.49 -39.91
N GLU A 107 -29.43 -8.16 -41.20
CA GLU A 107 -30.58 -8.19 -42.10
C GLU A 107 -31.04 -9.62 -42.41
N PHE A 108 -30.12 -10.59 -42.50
CA PHE A 108 -30.49 -12.01 -42.62
C PHE A 108 -31.13 -12.58 -41.35
N LEU A 109 -30.61 -12.23 -40.18
CA LEU A 109 -31.15 -12.66 -38.88
C LEU A 109 -32.58 -12.17 -38.64
N LYS A 110 -32.97 -11.04 -39.26
CA LYS A 110 -34.37 -10.57 -39.22
C LYS A 110 -35.35 -11.47 -39.96
N VAL A 111 -34.88 -12.31 -40.89
CA VAL A 111 -35.75 -13.12 -41.79
C VAL A 111 -35.68 -14.61 -41.48
N VAL A 112 -34.58 -15.04 -40.85
CA VAL A 112 -34.24 -16.43 -40.63
C VAL A 112 -34.28 -16.70 -39.14
N SER A 113 -35.25 -17.47 -38.65
CA SER A 113 -35.19 -17.96 -37.26
C SER A 113 -34.02 -18.93 -37.15
N ILE A 114 -33.08 -18.65 -36.26
CA ILE A 114 -31.94 -19.50 -35.93
C ILE A 114 -32.23 -20.14 -34.56
N PRO A 115 -32.00 -21.46 -34.37
CA PRO A 115 -32.11 -22.10 -33.06
C PRO A 115 -31.14 -21.49 -32.04
N ASP A 116 -31.54 -21.36 -30.77
CA ASP A 116 -30.77 -20.66 -29.74
C ASP A 116 -29.34 -21.23 -29.57
N SER A 117 -29.14 -22.54 -29.75
CA SER A 117 -27.81 -23.18 -29.72
C SER A 117 -26.85 -22.65 -30.80
N ASP A 118 -27.37 -22.32 -31.97
CA ASP A 118 -26.57 -21.81 -33.09
C ASP A 118 -26.32 -20.31 -32.92
N VAL A 119 -27.16 -19.60 -32.14
CA VAL A 119 -26.94 -18.20 -31.75
C VAL A 119 -25.79 -18.10 -30.75
N SER A 120 -25.69 -18.99 -29.77
CA SER A 120 -24.55 -19.02 -28.84
C SER A 120 -23.23 -19.33 -29.55
N GLN A 121 -23.22 -20.31 -30.47
CA GLN A 121 -22.02 -20.60 -31.27
C GLN A 121 -21.64 -19.44 -32.21
N LEU A 122 -22.65 -18.77 -32.78
CA LEU A 122 -22.46 -17.56 -33.60
C LEU A 122 -21.83 -16.44 -32.77
N MET A 123 -22.26 -16.26 -31.52
CA MET A 123 -21.74 -15.24 -30.60
C MET A 123 -20.31 -15.55 -30.15
N GLU A 124 -19.98 -16.80 -29.82
CA GLU A 124 -18.61 -17.22 -29.51
C GLU A 124 -17.65 -16.95 -30.67
N ASN A 125 -18.01 -17.36 -31.89
CA ASN A 125 -17.17 -17.16 -33.06
C ASN A 125 -16.96 -15.68 -33.35
N ILE A 126 -18.01 -14.87 -33.23
CA ILE A 126 -17.94 -13.42 -33.38
C ILE A 126 -16.93 -12.79 -32.40
N LEU A 127 -16.93 -13.21 -31.14
CA LEU A 127 -16.11 -12.64 -30.06
C LEU A 127 -14.65 -13.13 -30.10
N TYR A 128 -14.43 -14.39 -30.51
CA TYR A 128 -13.09 -14.96 -30.70
C TYR A 128 -12.29 -14.18 -31.77
N TYR A 129 -12.92 -13.86 -32.90
CA TYR A 129 -12.25 -13.11 -33.97
C TYR A 129 -12.04 -11.64 -33.60
N GLU A 130 -12.90 -11.03 -32.78
CA GLU A 130 -12.68 -9.67 -32.25
C GLU A 130 -11.40 -9.57 -31.42
N ASN A 131 -11.13 -10.57 -30.58
CA ASN A 131 -9.87 -10.64 -29.84
C ASN A 131 -8.65 -10.80 -30.76
N THR A 132 -8.78 -11.62 -31.81
CA THR A 132 -7.70 -11.81 -32.81
C THR A 132 -7.42 -10.53 -33.62
N ILE A 133 -8.47 -9.78 -33.98
CA ILE A 133 -8.39 -8.50 -34.69
C ILE A 133 -7.77 -7.41 -33.82
N ILE A 134 -8.18 -7.29 -32.55
CA ILE A 134 -7.62 -6.32 -31.59
C ILE A 134 -6.12 -6.60 -31.34
N CYS A 135 -5.74 -7.88 -31.25
CA CYS A 135 -4.34 -8.29 -31.14
C CYS A 135 -3.51 -7.90 -32.38
N HIS A 136 -4.03 -8.08 -33.60
CA HIS A 136 -3.32 -7.67 -34.82
C HIS A 136 -3.25 -6.13 -35.00
N LEU A 137 -4.24 -5.39 -34.51
CA LEU A 137 -4.27 -3.91 -34.56
C LEU A 137 -3.29 -3.26 -33.55
N LYS A 138 -2.95 -3.96 -32.46
CA LYS A 138 -1.95 -3.52 -31.46
C LYS A 138 -0.57 -3.24 -32.08
N ASP A 139 -0.18 -3.98 -33.11
CA ASP A 139 1.15 -3.86 -33.73
C ASP A 139 1.28 -2.74 -34.78
N LYS A 140 0.18 -2.11 -35.21
CA LYS A 140 0.23 -1.04 -36.23
C LYS A 140 -0.68 0.15 -35.87
N HIS A 141 -0.16 1.02 -35.01
CA HIS A 141 -0.75 2.27 -34.48
C HIS A 141 -1.35 3.31 -35.47
N ARG A 142 -1.42 3.06 -36.79
CA ARG A 142 -1.76 4.09 -37.80
C ARG A 142 -3.08 3.95 -38.55
N LEU A 143 -3.88 2.91 -38.32
CA LEU A 143 -5.10 2.64 -39.12
C LEU A 143 -6.44 2.91 -38.40
N LEU A 144 -6.45 3.49 -37.19
CA LEU A 144 -7.62 3.45 -36.30
C LEU A 144 -8.61 4.64 -36.36
N VAL A 145 -8.39 5.65 -37.21
CA VAL A 145 -9.27 6.84 -37.26
C VAL A 145 -10.66 6.59 -37.91
N PRO A 146 -10.82 5.75 -38.95
CA PRO A 146 -12.13 5.54 -39.58
C PRO A 146 -13.14 4.75 -38.73
N PHE A 147 -12.73 4.09 -37.65
CA PHE A 147 -13.50 3.01 -37.01
C PHE A 147 -14.28 3.42 -35.75
N ARG A 148 -14.37 4.72 -35.44
CA ARG A 148 -15.15 5.22 -34.27
C ARG A 148 -16.67 5.04 -34.42
N SER A 149 -17.22 5.05 -35.63
CA SER A 149 -18.66 4.89 -35.87
C SER A 149 -19.16 3.46 -35.63
N GLU A 150 -18.35 2.47 -36.02
CA GLU A 150 -18.69 1.06 -35.92
C GLU A 150 -18.69 0.56 -34.46
N ILE A 151 -17.72 1.01 -33.65
CA ILE A 151 -17.68 0.72 -32.20
C ILE A 151 -18.93 1.23 -31.50
N HIS A 152 -19.46 2.38 -31.95
CA HIS A 152 -20.65 2.97 -31.36
C HIS A 152 -21.93 2.17 -31.66
N ARG A 153 -22.03 1.52 -32.83
CA ARG A 153 -23.15 0.62 -33.16
C ARG A 153 -23.09 -0.71 -32.42
N LEU A 154 -21.89 -1.27 -32.26
CA LEU A 154 -21.63 -2.46 -31.44
C LEU A 154 -22.06 -2.26 -29.99
N ARG A 155 -21.79 -1.08 -29.43
CA ARG A 155 -22.23 -0.70 -28.08
C ARG A 155 -23.75 -0.79 -27.93
N SER A 156 -24.52 -0.22 -28.84
CA SER A 156 -25.98 -0.21 -28.74
C SER A 156 -26.61 -1.61 -28.86
N SER A 157 -26.02 -2.53 -29.64
CA SER A 157 -26.50 -3.92 -29.71
C SER A 157 -26.32 -4.67 -28.39
N ILE A 158 -25.20 -4.46 -27.68
CA ILE A 158 -24.92 -5.08 -26.38
C ILE A 158 -25.92 -4.58 -25.32
N PHE A 159 -26.19 -3.28 -25.27
CA PHE A 159 -27.17 -2.72 -24.35
C PHE A 159 -28.60 -3.23 -24.61
N SER A 160 -28.97 -3.48 -25.87
CA SER A 160 -30.26 -4.07 -26.20
C SER A 160 -30.40 -5.51 -25.69
N ILE A 161 -29.33 -6.31 -25.70
CA ILE A 161 -29.33 -7.68 -25.20
C ILE A 161 -29.42 -7.68 -23.67
N LEU A 162 -28.61 -6.84 -23.01
CA LEU A 162 -28.58 -6.71 -21.56
C LEU A 162 -29.93 -6.23 -20.99
N SER A 163 -30.66 -5.37 -21.72
CA SER A 163 -31.97 -4.88 -21.28
C SER A 163 -33.03 -5.99 -21.17
N ASN A 164 -32.92 -7.07 -21.93
CA ASN A 164 -33.90 -8.16 -21.91
C ASN A 164 -33.72 -9.11 -20.72
N MET A 165 -32.56 -9.12 -20.07
CA MET A 165 -32.24 -10.05 -18.96
C MET A 165 -32.49 -9.46 -17.56
N VAL A 166 -32.53 -8.13 -17.42
CA VAL A 166 -32.66 -7.43 -16.11
C VAL A 166 -34.05 -7.56 -15.46
N ASP A 167 -35.02 -8.17 -16.15
CA ASP A 167 -36.36 -8.44 -15.62
C ASP A 167 -36.49 -9.81 -14.91
N ALA A 168 -35.39 -10.56 -14.71
CA ALA A 168 -35.39 -11.83 -13.99
C ALA A 168 -35.12 -11.64 -12.47
N ASP A 169 -36.15 -11.87 -11.63
CA ASP A 169 -36.03 -11.80 -10.15
C ASP A 169 -35.23 -12.99 -9.59
N GLY A 170 -33.91 -12.83 -9.47
CA GLY A 170 -32.99 -13.73 -8.73
C GLY A 170 -32.66 -15.07 -9.43
N ILE A 171 -31.38 -15.46 -9.40
CA ILE A 171 -30.88 -16.71 -10.03
C ILE A 171 -30.09 -17.51 -8.99
N THR A 172 -30.37 -18.81 -8.88
CA THR A 172 -29.65 -19.75 -7.98
C THR A 172 -28.86 -20.72 -8.83
N ILE A 173 -27.53 -20.71 -8.75
CA ILE A 173 -26.67 -21.55 -9.61
C ILE A 173 -26.49 -22.93 -8.98
N ASP A 174 -27.14 -23.94 -9.56
CA ASP A 174 -26.98 -25.34 -9.18
C ASP A 174 -26.25 -26.12 -10.29
N GLY A 175 -25.29 -26.98 -9.90
CA GLY A 175 -24.41 -27.68 -10.84
C GLY A 175 -25.11 -28.64 -11.82
N ASP A 176 -26.40 -28.90 -11.64
CA ASP A 176 -27.19 -29.87 -12.41
C ASP A 176 -28.39 -29.26 -13.18
N HIS A 177 -28.58 -27.93 -13.20
CA HIS A 177 -29.67 -27.29 -13.96
C HIS A 177 -29.15 -26.34 -15.05
N ILE A 178 -29.36 -26.75 -16.30
CA ILE A 178 -28.99 -26.06 -17.56
C ILE A 178 -29.97 -24.90 -17.84
N GLY A 179 -30.10 -23.99 -16.88
CA GLY A 179 -30.75 -22.68 -17.02
C GLY A 179 -29.82 -21.52 -16.67
N ASP A 180 -28.66 -21.81 -16.07
CA ASP A 180 -27.73 -20.83 -15.50
C ASP A 180 -26.42 -20.69 -16.31
N GLU A 181 -26.26 -21.44 -17.41
CA GLU A 181 -25.09 -21.36 -18.31
C GLU A 181 -24.98 -19.98 -18.98
N GLU A 182 -26.09 -19.39 -19.44
CA GLU A 182 -26.09 -18.07 -20.09
C GLU A 182 -25.57 -16.96 -19.17
N PHE A 183 -25.86 -17.04 -17.86
CA PHE A 183 -25.38 -16.05 -16.88
C PHE A 183 -23.89 -16.25 -16.57
N ILE A 184 -23.44 -17.50 -16.42
CA ILE A 184 -22.03 -17.83 -16.16
C ILE A 184 -21.18 -17.46 -17.38
N GLU A 185 -21.64 -17.78 -18.59
CA GLU A 185 -20.99 -17.40 -19.83
C GLU A 185 -20.92 -15.87 -19.98
N LEU A 186 -22.00 -15.15 -19.67
CA LEU A 186 -22.02 -13.68 -19.71
C LEU A 186 -21.02 -13.06 -18.73
N VAL A 187 -21.00 -13.50 -17.47
CA VAL A 187 -20.07 -12.96 -16.46
C VAL A 187 -18.61 -13.28 -16.81
N THR A 188 -18.37 -14.50 -17.32
CA THR A 188 -17.05 -14.93 -17.79
C THR A 188 -16.62 -14.14 -19.04
N HIS A 189 -17.54 -13.86 -19.94
CA HIS A 189 -17.28 -13.07 -21.15
C HIS A 189 -17.06 -11.58 -20.86
N ILE A 190 -17.85 -10.96 -19.99
CA ILE A 190 -17.63 -9.57 -19.53
C ILE A 190 -16.24 -9.45 -18.89
N HIS A 191 -15.85 -10.44 -18.08
CA HIS A 191 -14.53 -10.52 -17.48
C HIS A 191 -13.42 -10.57 -18.55
N ASN A 192 -13.54 -11.47 -19.52
CA ASN A 192 -12.57 -11.64 -20.60
C ASN A 192 -12.50 -10.45 -21.57
N MET A 193 -13.63 -9.81 -21.90
CA MET A 193 -13.68 -8.61 -22.73
C MET A 193 -12.89 -7.44 -22.12
N TYR A 194 -13.03 -7.22 -20.81
CA TYR A 194 -12.34 -6.14 -20.10
C TYR A 194 -10.86 -6.40 -19.86
N GLU A 195 -10.44 -7.66 -19.74
CA GLU A 195 -9.00 -7.98 -19.67
C GLU A 195 -8.25 -7.61 -20.96
N ASN A 196 -8.92 -7.74 -22.12
CA ASN A 196 -8.25 -7.74 -23.41
C ASN A 196 -8.35 -6.42 -24.21
N ALA A 197 -9.24 -5.49 -23.84
CA ALA A 197 -9.43 -4.21 -24.52
C ALA A 197 -8.92 -2.99 -23.70
N PRO A 198 -8.34 -1.93 -24.31
CA PRO A 198 -7.86 -0.76 -23.57
C PRO A 198 -9.01 0.08 -22.96
N GLU A 199 -8.85 0.55 -21.71
CA GLU A 199 -9.85 1.33 -20.93
C GLU A 199 -10.47 2.52 -21.70
N GLU A 200 -9.67 3.15 -22.56
CA GLU A 200 -9.98 4.38 -23.31
C GLU A 200 -11.16 4.24 -24.29
N TYR A 201 -11.50 3.02 -24.69
CA TYR A 201 -12.48 2.76 -25.76
C TYR A 201 -13.87 2.37 -25.24
N TRP A 202 -13.97 1.85 -24.01
CA TRP A 202 -15.26 1.59 -23.36
C TRP A 202 -15.81 2.84 -22.68
N ILE A 203 -14.90 3.64 -22.10
CA ILE A 203 -15.22 4.81 -21.28
C ILE A 203 -15.18 6.07 -22.15
N ASN A 204 -15.90 6.08 -23.28
CA ASN A 204 -16.30 7.35 -23.89
C ASN A 204 -17.80 7.56 -23.63
N ILE A 205 -18.09 7.75 -22.34
CA ILE A 205 -19.42 7.86 -21.73
C ILE A 205 -20.05 9.24 -21.98
N GLU A 206 -19.27 10.21 -22.46
CA GLU A 206 -19.77 11.55 -22.82
C GLU A 206 -20.83 11.52 -23.95
N ASN A 207 -20.96 10.40 -24.69
CA ASN A 207 -21.96 10.19 -25.74
C ASN A 207 -23.01 9.10 -25.39
N MET A 208 -23.28 8.88 -24.10
CA MET A 208 -24.47 8.26 -23.51
C MET A 208 -25.82 8.68 -24.15
N THR A 209 -26.59 7.81 -24.81
CA THR A 209 -28.02 8.11 -25.01
C THR A 209 -28.80 7.94 -23.70
N VAL A 210 -29.96 8.59 -23.58
CA VAL A 210 -30.81 8.50 -22.37
C VAL A 210 -31.26 7.06 -22.11
N GLU A 211 -31.52 6.30 -23.17
CA GLU A 211 -31.96 4.90 -23.10
C GLU A 211 -30.82 3.98 -22.64
N GLU A 212 -29.60 4.15 -23.17
CA GLU A 212 -28.41 3.43 -22.69
C GLU A 212 -28.07 3.77 -21.23
N THR A 213 -28.34 5.01 -20.81
CA THR A 213 -28.13 5.46 -19.43
C THR A 213 -29.10 4.76 -18.46
N GLU A 214 -30.36 4.61 -18.88
CA GLU A 214 -31.38 3.94 -18.08
C GLU A 214 -31.13 2.42 -17.99
N ILE A 215 -30.68 1.79 -19.08
CA ILE A 215 -30.28 0.38 -19.05
C ILE A 215 -29.06 0.18 -18.14
N ALA A 216 -28.07 1.06 -18.22
CA ALA A 216 -26.92 1.04 -17.30
C ALA A 216 -27.35 1.18 -15.83
N ARG A 217 -28.31 2.08 -15.54
CA ARG A 217 -28.87 2.25 -14.19
C ARG A 217 -29.51 0.95 -13.68
N ARG A 218 -30.34 0.30 -14.51
CA ARG A 218 -31.01 -0.96 -14.14
C ARG A 218 -30.01 -2.11 -13.95
N LEU A 219 -28.95 -2.18 -14.76
CA LEU A 219 -27.87 -3.16 -14.60
C LEU A 219 -27.10 -2.95 -13.29
N ILE A 220 -26.81 -1.70 -12.94
CA ILE A 220 -26.17 -1.36 -11.66
C ILE A 220 -27.06 -1.82 -10.50
N GLU A 221 -28.36 -1.52 -10.54
CA GLU A 221 -29.30 -1.94 -9.50
C GLU A 221 -29.42 -3.47 -9.40
N PHE A 222 -29.46 -4.16 -10.53
CA PHE A 222 -29.46 -5.62 -10.59
C PHE A 222 -28.18 -6.18 -9.94
N PHE A 223 -27.00 -5.85 -10.45
CA PHE A 223 -25.74 -6.39 -9.94
C PHE A 223 -25.39 -5.96 -8.52
N MET A 224 -25.92 -4.83 -8.03
CA MET A 224 -25.76 -4.38 -6.64
C MET A 224 -26.64 -5.17 -5.66
N ASN A 225 -27.86 -5.53 -6.06
CA ASN A 225 -28.80 -6.28 -5.23
C ASN A 225 -28.74 -7.80 -5.46
N PHE A 226 -27.94 -8.25 -6.42
CA PHE A 226 -27.79 -9.65 -6.76
C PHE A 226 -27.01 -10.42 -5.67
N ASN A 227 -27.70 -11.35 -5.00
CA ASN A 227 -27.10 -12.32 -4.09
C ASN A 227 -26.86 -13.64 -4.85
N LEU A 228 -25.61 -14.10 -4.89
CA LEU A 228 -25.29 -15.44 -5.37
C LEU A 228 -25.20 -16.42 -4.22
N GLU A 229 -25.99 -17.48 -4.30
CA GLU A 229 -25.80 -18.70 -3.55
C GLU A 229 -25.31 -19.77 -4.51
N PHE A 230 -24.16 -20.39 -4.18
CA PHE A 230 -23.61 -21.52 -4.92
C PHE A 230 -24.00 -22.80 -4.18
N SER A 231 -24.50 -23.81 -4.90
CA SER A 231 -24.75 -25.12 -4.29
C SER A 231 -23.43 -25.82 -3.93
N GLU A 232 -23.47 -26.75 -2.95
CA GLU A 232 -22.29 -27.51 -2.50
C GLU A 232 -21.64 -28.37 -3.61
N SER A 233 -22.34 -28.60 -4.73
CA SER A 233 -21.88 -29.35 -5.90
C SER A 233 -21.16 -28.50 -6.95
N CYS A 234 -21.09 -27.18 -6.80
CA CYS A 234 -20.54 -26.29 -7.81
C CYS A 234 -18.99 -26.37 -7.92
N PRO A 235 -18.39 -26.53 -9.13
CA PRO A 235 -16.95 -26.64 -9.29
C PRO A 235 -16.18 -25.37 -8.85
N PRO A 236 -15.04 -25.49 -8.12
CA PRO A 236 -14.32 -24.33 -7.57
C PRO A 236 -13.89 -23.28 -8.60
N HIS A 237 -13.51 -23.70 -9.81
CA HIS A 237 -13.06 -22.79 -10.87
C HIS A 237 -14.22 -21.93 -11.41
N VAL A 238 -15.45 -22.45 -11.44
CA VAL A 238 -16.65 -21.69 -11.86
C VAL A 238 -16.99 -20.65 -10.80
N ILE A 239 -16.93 -21.03 -9.52
CA ILE A 239 -17.14 -20.11 -8.39
C ILE A 239 -16.11 -18.95 -8.45
N GLU A 240 -14.84 -19.26 -8.74
CA GLU A 240 -13.76 -18.28 -8.79
C GLU A 240 -13.90 -17.32 -9.98
N THR A 241 -14.23 -17.84 -11.17
CA THR A 241 -14.47 -17.01 -12.37
C THR A 241 -15.68 -16.08 -12.20
N VAL A 242 -16.81 -16.60 -11.70
CA VAL A 242 -18.03 -15.79 -11.49
C VAL A 242 -17.79 -14.73 -10.42
N ARG A 243 -17.09 -15.06 -9.33
CA ARG A 243 -16.70 -14.09 -8.30
C ARG A 243 -15.77 -13.02 -8.86
N SER A 244 -14.77 -13.41 -9.65
CA SER A 244 -13.82 -12.48 -10.28
C SER A 244 -14.52 -11.50 -11.22
N GLY A 245 -15.42 -11.99 -12.08
CA GLY A 245 -16.23 -11.15 -12.98
C GLY A 245 -17.10 -10.14 -12.24
N LEU A 246 -17.78 -10.57 -11.16
CA LEU A 246 -18.62 -9.69 -10.35
C LEU A 246 -17.83 -8.64 -9.57
N VAL A 247 -16.66 -9.02 -9.03
CA VAL A 247 -15.75 -8.08 -8.38
C VAL A 247 -15.32 -7.02 -9.38
N LYS A 248 -14.92 -7.41 -10.58
CA LYS A 248 -14.51 -6.47 -11.62
C LYS A 248 -15.64 -5.53 -12.04
N PHE A 249 -16.85 -6.06 -12.24
CA PHE A 249 -18.01 -5.24 -12.57
C PHE A 249 -18.33 -4.23 -11.46
N ARG A 250 -18.36 -4.68 -10.20
CA ARG A 250 -18.67 -3.81 -9.05
C ARG A 250 -17.58 -2.77 -8.75
N CYS A 251 -16.32 -3.12 -8.92
CA CYS A 251 -15.19 -2.29 -8.50
C CYS A 251 -14.63 -1.39 -9.60
N GLU A 252 -14.73 -1.78 -10.87
CA GLU A 252 -14.16 -1.00 -11.98
C GLU A 252 -15.25 -0.34 -12.82
N ILE A 253 -16.35 -1.04 -13.09
CA ILE A 253 -17.37 -0.59 -14.05
C ILE A 253 -18.38 0.35 -13.38
N ILE A 254 -18.96 -0.05 -12.24
CA ILE A 254 -19.97 0.76 -11.52
C ILE A 254 -19.44 2.16 -11.15
N PRO A 255 -18.22 2.34 -10.60
CA PRO A 255 -17.71 3.67 -10.25
C PRO A 255 -17.59 4.62 -11.45
N GLU A 256 -17.24 4.13 -12.63
CA GLU A 256 -17.18 4.97 -13.84
C GLU A 256 -18.58 5.41 -14.31
N PHE A 257 -19.60 4.55 -14.17
CA PHE A 257 -20.99 4.94 -14.44
C PHE A 257 -21.53 5.96 -13.43
N LEU A 258 -21.15 5.85 -12.15
CA LEU A 258 -21.58 6.75 -11.08
C LEU A 258 -21.05 8.19 -11.23
N LYS A 259 -19.92 8.39 -11.92
CA LYS A 259 -19.33 9.73 -12.11
C LYS A 259 -20.18 10.67 -12.97
N VAL A 260 -21.12 10.14 -13.75
CA VAL A 260 -21.80 10.90 -14.81
C VAL A 260 -23.34 10.88 -14.70
N SER A 261 -23.89 10.08 -13.78
CA SER A 261 -25.32 9.90 -13.59
C SER A 261 -25.82 10.57 -12.31
N THR A 262 -26.98 11.22 -12.37
CA THR A 262 -27.60 11.90 -11.22
C THR A 262 -28.43 10.90 -10.41
N PHE A 263 -27.78 10.16 -9.51
CA PHE A 263 -28.46 9.25 -8.59
C PHE A 263 -29.16 9.99 -7.44
N HIS A 264 -30.26 9.43 -6.93
CA HIS A 264 -30.98 9.96 -5.78
C HIS A 264 -30.16 9.72 -4.48
N PRO A 265 -30.15 10.64 -3.51
CA PRO A 265 -29.25 10.58 -2.34
C PRO A 265 -29.38 9.34 -1.45
N ASP A 266 -30.55 8.71 -1.44
CA ASP A 266 -30.81 7.50 -0.63
C ASP A 266 -30.20 6.24 -1.27
N ASP A 267 -30.07 6.19 -2.60
CA ASP A 267 -29.42 5.09 -3.33
C ASP A 267 -27.89 5.16 -3.17
N VAL A 268 -27.35 6.39 -3.12
CA VAL A 268 -25.91 6.66 -2.89
C VAL A 268 -25.44 6.09 -1.54
N LYS A 269 -26.32 6.03 -0.53
CA LYS A 269 -26.00 5.47 0.79
C LYS A 269 -25.81 3.96 0.78
N VAL A 270 -26.66 3.24 0.05
CA VAL A 270 -26.57 1.78 -0.12
C VAL A 270 -25.38 1.42 -1.01
N LEU A 271 -25.11 2.24 -2.03
CA LEU A 271 -23.93 2.15 -2.90
C LEU A 271 -22.61 2.36 -2.13
N PHE A 272 -22.53 3.35 -1.24
CA PHE A 272 -21.34 3.60 -0.42
C PHE A 272 -21.08 2.47 0.59
N GLN A 273 -22.12 1.94 1.23
CA GLN A 273 -21.97 0.84 2.20
C GLN A 273 -21.44 -0.45 1.56
N HIS A 274 -21.77 -0.73 0.30
CA HIS A 274 -21.28 -1.92 -0.42
C HIS A 274 -19.93 -1.71 -1.13
N MET A 275 -19.64 -0.52 -1.68
CA MET A 275 -18.30 -0.24 -2.26
C MET A 275 -17.19 -0.34 -1.21
N LEU A 276 -17.46 0.02 0.04
CA LEU A 276 -16.51 -0.10 1.16
C LEU A 276 -16.17 -1.56 1.52
N TYR A 277 -16.95 -2.53 1.05
CA TYR A 277 -16.71 -3.95 1.34
C TYR A 277 -15.76 -4.62 0.33
N LEU A 278 -15.57 -4.04 -0.86
CA LEU A 278 -14.84 -4.68 -1.96
C LEU A 278 -13.57 -3.95 -2.43
N GLU A 279 -13.30 -2.73 -1.96
CA GLU A 279 -12.05 -1.98 -2.26
C GLU A 279 -10.76 -2.54 -1.61
N CYS A 280 -10.77 -3.78 -1.09
CA CYS A 280 -9.59 -4.40 -0.46
C CYS A 280 -8.85 -5.44 -1.30
N ILE A 281 -9.34 -5.81 -2.49
CA ILE A 281 -8.66 -6.82 -3.33
C ILE A 281 -8.40 -6.19 -4.71
N TYR A 282 -7.12 -6.15 -5.10
CA TYR A 282 -6.55 -5.58 -6.33
C TYR A 282 -6.24 -4.08 -6.37
N THR A 283 -4.98 -3.79 -6.02
CA THR A 283 -4.19 -2.75 -6.70
C THR A 283 -2.80 -3.35 -6.95
N THR A 284 -2.68 -4.20 -7.96
CA THR A 284 -1.38 -4.56 -8.54
C THR A 284 -1.22 -3.73 -9.80
N ASP A 285 -0.37 -2.72 -9.74
CA ASP A 285 0.15 -2.11 -10.95
C ASP A 285 1.04 -3.14 -11.67
N ARG A 286 0.84 -3.24 -12.97
CA ARG A 286 1.43 -4.24 -13.87
C ARG A 286 2.96 -4.16 -13.85
N ASN A 287 3.62 -5.24 -13.44
CA ASN A 287 4.75 -5.86 -14.13
C ASN A 287 5.18 -7.12 -13.37
N ASP A 288 5.12 -8.26 -14.06
CA ASP A 288 5.74 -9.57 -13.78
C ASP A 288 6.13 -9.86 -12.32
N TYR A 289 5.35 -10.69 -11.65
CA TYR A 289 5.78 -12.00 -11.14
C TYR A 289 4.54 -12.73 -10.59
N ASP A 290 4.41 -13.99 -10.97
CA ASP A 290 3.44 -14.97 -10.47
C ASP A 290 3.54 -15.09 -8.93
N ILE A 291 2.75 -14.30 -8.18
CA ILE A 291 2.71 -14.33 -6.71
C ILE A 291 1.47 -15.10 -6.28
N LYS A 292 1.67 -16.39 -6.00
CA LYS A 292 0.79 -17.16 -5.12
C LYS A 292 0.83 -16.57 -3.70
N SER A 293 -0.31 -16.06 -3.25
CA SER A 293 -0.72 -15.88 -1.83
C SER A 293 0.25 -15.14 -0.88
N SER A 294 0.45 -13.84 -1.06
CA SER A 294 1.09 -12.98 -0.05
C SER A 294 0.04 -12.17 0.73
N TYR A 295 -0.18 -12.50 2.01
CA TYR A 295 -1.03 -11.72 2.92
C TYR A 295 -0.31 -10.40 3.34
N PRO A 296 -0.98 -9.23 3.27
CA PRO A 296 -0.42 -7.92 3.68
C PRO A 296 -0.16 -7.76 5.19
N GLU A 297 1.02 -7.34 5.65
CA GLU A 297 1.31 -7.11 7.11
C GLU A 297 0.35 -6.12 7.78
N ASP A 298 0.12 -4.99 7.14
CA ASP A 298 -0.66 -3.89 7.72
C ASP A 298 -2.14 -3.97 7.30
N GLY A 299 -2.42 -4.63 6.16
CA GLY A 299 -3.77 -5.01 5.77
C GLY A 299 -4.40 -6.04 6.72
N VAL A 300 -3.61 -6.89 7.39
CA VAL A 300 -4.10 -7.77 8.47
C VAL A 300 -4.58 -6.94 9.65
N CYS A 301 -3.79 -5.99 10.14
CA CYS A 301 -4.26 -5.13 11.23
C CYS A 301 -5.43 -4.25 10.80
N TYR A 302 -5.48 -3.77 9.56
CA TYR A 302 -6.68 -3.11 9.05
C TYR A 302 -7.90 -4.04 9.08
N HIS A 303 -7.80 -5.23 8.49
CA HIS A 303 -8.92 -6.18 8.36
C HIS A 303 -9.48 -6.62 9.72
N TYR A 304 -8.63 -6.94 10.68
CA TYR A 304 -9.07 -7.37 12.01
C TYR A 304 -9.44 -6.19 12.92
N VAL A 305 -8.76 -5.04 12.81
CA VAL A 305 -8.77 -4.01 13.88
C VAL A 305 -9.38 -2.66 13.46
N ILE A 306 -9.30 -2.30 12.18
CA ILE A 306 -9.68 -0.97 11.67
C ILE A 306 -10.72 -1.07 10.53
N SER A 307 -11.28 -2.25 10.27
CA SER A 307 -12.34 -2.42 9.27
C SER A 307 -13.57 -1.57 9.62
N PRO A 308 -14.42 -1.21 8.64
CA PRO A 308 -15.70 -0.51 8.85
C PRO A 308 -16.70 -1.24 9.77
N GLU A 309 -16.35 -2.39 10.34
CA GLU A 309 -17.16 -3.14 11.31
C GLU A 309 -16.55 -3.15 12.74
N SER A 310 -15.33 -2.63 12.93
CA SER A 310 -14.51 -2.85 14.14
C SER A 310 -14.66 -1.77 15.23
N ILE A 311 -13.71 -0.83 15.35
CA ILE A 311 -13.61 0.12 16.49
C ILE A 311 -14.24 1.48 16.18
N ILE A 312 -13.94 2.07 15.02
CA ILE A 312 -14.46 3.41 14.66
C ILE A 312 -15.97 3.34 14.41
N SER A 313 -16.45 2.30 13.74
CA SER A 313 -17.88 2.08 13.49
C SER A 313 -18.68 1.75 14.75
N SER A 314 -18.03 1.17 15.76
CA SER A 314 -18.59 1.01 17.11
C SER A 314 -18.67 2.34 17.89
N GLY A 315 -18.35 3.48 17.25
CA GLY A 315 -18.34 4.81 17.87
C GLY A 315 -17.03 5.17 18.55
N GLY A 316 -15.96 4.39 18.35
CA GLY A 316 -14.62 4.69 18.82
C GLY A 316 -14.02 5.93 18.15
N ASN A 317 -13.08 6.57 18.82
CA ASN A 317 -12.34 7.70 18.27
C ASN A 317 -10.95 7.27 17.78
N ALA A 318 -10.15 8.23 17.30
CA ALA A 318 -8.80 7.97 16.79
C ALA A 318 -7.85 7.35 17.85
N VAL A 319 -8.07 7.63 19.14
CA VAL A 319 -7.27 7.04 20.23
C VAL A 319 -7.64 5.58 20.44
N ASP A 320 -8.93 5.25 20.45
CA ASP A 320 -9.39 3.86 20.56
C ASP A 320 -8.83 3.02 19.40
N ALA A 321 -8.94 3.53 18.17
CA ALA A 321 -8.40 2.88 16.99
C ALA A 321 -6.87 2.71 17.06
N ALA A 322 -6.15 3.73 17.53
CA ALA A 322 -4.70 3.67 17.71
C ALA A 322 -4.29 2.61 18.74
N VAL A 323 -4.96 2.52 19.89
CA VAL A 323 -4.67 1.49 20.91
C VAL A 323 -4.86 0.09 20.33
N ALA A 324 -5.99 -0.15 19.67
CA ALA A 324 -6.27 -1.44 19.08
C ALA A 324 -5.23 -1.79 18.00
N ALA A 325 -4.89 -0.83 17.13
CA ALA A 325 -3.87 -1.01 16.10
C ALA A 325 -2.49 -1.33 16.69
N MET A 326 -2.09 -0.67 17.78
CA MET A 326 -0.81 -0.91 18.44
C MET A 326 -0.72 -2.33 19.06
N PHE A 327 -1.82 -2.85 19.63
CA PHE A 327 -1.86 -4.27 20.05
C PHE A 327 -1.63 -5.21 18.87
N CYS A 328 -2.29 -4.96 17.75
CA CYS A 328 -2.14 -5.79 16.55
C CYS A 328 -0.71 -5.71 15.99
N LEU A 329 -0.14 -4.51 15.90
CA LEU A 329 1.24 -4.31 15.48
C LEU A 329 2.23 -5.05 16.40
N GLY A 330 1.98 -5.12 17.71
CA GLY A 330 2.80 -5.94 18.62
C GLY A 330 2.74 -7.46 18.34
N ALA A 331 1.66 -7.93 17.70
CA ALA A 331 1.50 -9.32 17.30
C ALA A 331 2.08 -9.60 15.91
N THR A 332 1.78 -8.76 14.91
CA THR A 332 2.17 -8.92 13.50
C THR A 332 3.56 -8.37 13.18
N ASN A 333 4.01 -7.36 13.91
CA ASN A 333 5.31 -6.70 13.76
C ASN A 333 6.18 -6.77 15.04
N PRO A 334 6.42 -7.98 15.58
CA PRO A 334 7.15 -8.19 16.83
C PRO A 334 8.63 -7.78 16.76
N GLN A 335 9.16 -7.62 15.55
CA GLN A 335 10.50 -7.12 15.30
C GLN A 335 10.65 -5.61 15.56
N SER A 336 9.54 -4.87 15.72
CA SER A 336 9.53 -3.40 15.79
C SER A 336 8.71 -2.80 16.94
N SER A 337 7.71 -3.50 17.47
CA SER A 337 6.83 -2.99 18.54
C SER A 337 6.23 -4.14 19.35
N GLY A 338 5.68 -3.82 20.53
CA GLY A 338 4.89 -4.74 21.34
C GLY A 338 5.20 -4.63 22.83
N LEU A 339 4.30 -5.16 23.67
CA LEU A 339 4.22 -4.94 25.13
C LEU A 339 5.51 -4.93 25.97
N GLY A 340 6.60 -5.49 25.46
CA GLY A 340 7.91 -5.42 26.08
C GLY A 340 8.66 -4.11 25.82
N GLY A 341 8.17 -3.19 24.99
CA GLY A 341 8.80 -1.89 24.67
C GLY A 341 8.06 -0.68 25.23
N GLY A 342 8.06 0.41 24.47
CA GLY A 342 7.52 1.72 24.83
C GLY A 342 7.32 2.61 23.60
N PHE A 343 6.61 3.73 23.78
CA PHE A 343 6.30 4.63 22.67
C PHE A 343 6.25 6.10 23.11
N LEU A 344 6.37 6.98 22.11
CA LEU A 344 6.04 8.39 22.23
C LEU A 344 4.84 8.70 21.34
N MET A 345 3.93 9.55 21.79
CA MET A 345 2.74 9.95 21.02
C MET A 345 2.48 11.45 21.15
N THR A 346 2.03 12.06 20.06
CA THR A 346 1.54 13.44 20.04
C THR A 346 0.07 13.42 19.67
N LEU A 347 -0.78 13.89 20.58
CA LEU A 347 -2.22 13.98 20.43
C LEU A 347 -2.62 15.42 20.12
N TYR A 348 -3.59 15.60 19.23
CA TYR A 348 -4.21 16.89 18.96
C TYR A 348 -5.71 16.80 19.16
N ASN A 349 -6.23 17.60 20.09
CA ASN A 349 -7.67 17.71 20.28
C ASN A 349 -8.20 18.86 19.43
N ALA A 350 -8.84 18.52 18.31
CA ALA A 350 -9.39 19.50 17.38
C ALA A 350 -10.49 20.40 17.98
N SER A 351 -11.23 19.92 18.98
CA SER A 351 -12.29 20.71 19.64
C SER A 351 -11.74 21.80 20.56
N THR A 352 -10.57 21.57 21.17
CA THR A 352 -9.92 22.53 22.07
C THR A 352 -8.73 23.25 21.44
N GLY A 353 -8.25 22.78 20.28
CA GLY A 353 -7.04 23.26 19.62
C GLY A 353 -5.75 22.97 20.41
N ARG A 354 -5.77 21.98 21.32
CA ARG A 354 -4.64 21.68 22.23
C ARG A 354 -3.88 20.44 21.80
N CYS A 355 -2.55 20.53 21.87
CA CYS A 355 -1.67 19.37 21.77
C CYS A 355 -1.35 18.80 23.16
N THR A 356 -1.21 17.49 23.26
CA THR A 356 -0.67 16.78 24.43
C THR A 356 0.35 15.76 23.94
N ALA A 357 1.50 15.66 24.61
CA ALA A 357 2.48 14.61 24.31
C ALA A 357 2.51 13.55 25.42
N ILE A 358 2.58 12.29 25.02
CA ILE A 358 2.64 11.11 25.89
C ILE A 358 4.03 10.51 25.73
N ASP A 359 4.70 10.35 26.86
CA ASP A 359 5.98 9.67 26.95
C ASP A 359 5.80 8.39 27.78
N ALA A 360 5.67 7.28 27.05
CA ALA A 360 5.66 5.92 27.56
C ALA A 360 6.97 5.20 27.15
N ARG A 361 8.09 5.94 27.08
CA ARG A 361 9.43 5.37 26.87
C ARG A 361 9.82 4.53 28.07
N GLU A 362 10.67 3.55 27.80
CA GLU A 362 11.28 2.65 28.74
C GLU A 362 12.19 3.38 29.72
N GLU A 363 12.32 2.83 30.93
CA GLU A 363 13.18 3.38 31.98
C GLU A 363 14.32 2.41 32.31
N ALA A 364 15.48 2.95 32.62
CA ALA A 364 16.60 2.16 33.14
C ALA A 364 16.22 1.55 34.50
N PRO A 365 16.35 0.23 34.70
CA PRO A 365 16.08 -0.41 35.99
C PRO A 365 16.94 0.16 37.13
N ALA A 366 16.51 0.04 38.38
CA ALA A 366 17.20 0.59 39.54
C ALA A 366 18.64 0.07 39.71
N LEU A 367 18.90 -1.15 39.24
CA LEU A 367 20.22 -1.79 39.27
C LEU A 367 21.13 -1.40 38.10
N SER A 368 20.71 -0.47 37.25
CA SER A 368 21.53 0.03 36.14
C SER A 368 22.71 0.85 36.63
N SER A 369 23.81 0.85 35.88
CA SER A 369 24.95 1.72 36.17
C SER A 369 25.56 2.28 34.88
N GLU A 370 26.13 3.49 34.98
CA GLU A 370 26.74 4.22 33.85
C GLU A 370 27.69 3.35 33.01
N LYS A 371 28.44 2.43 33.66
CA LYS A 371 29.52 1.67 33.05
C LYS A 371 29.18 0.21 32.77
N MET A 372 27.91 -0.20 32.93
CA MET A 372 27.52 -1.63 32.86
C MET A 372 27.81 -2.30 31.52
N PHE A 373 27.91 -1.54 30.42
CA PHE A 373 28.24 -2.05 29.08
C PHE A 373 29.64 -1.67 28.59
N VAL A 374 30.46 -1.03 29.41
CA VAL A 374 31.84 -0.70 29.03
C VAL A 374 32.58 -2.00 28.73
N ASN A 375 33.21 -2.07 27.56
CA ASN A 375 33.87 -3.26 27.01
C ASN A 375 32.94 -4.43 26.64
N ASN A 376 31.62 -4.25 26.64
CA ASN A 376 30.66 -5.29 26.24
C ASN A 376 29.43 -4.68 25.53
N SER A 377 29.62 -4.20 24.30
CA SER A 377 28.55 -3.62 23.47
C SER A 377 27.45 -4.60 23.06
N ASP A 378 27.72 -5.91 23.09
CA ASP A 378 26.70 -6.88 22.69
C ASP A 378 25.68 -7.07 23.82
N ALA A 379 26.08 -6.89 25.07
CA ALA A 379 25.19 -6.99 26.23
C ALA A 379 24.17 -5.85 26.33
N SER A 380 24.40 -4.69 25.69
CA SER A 380 23.39 -3.64 25.56
C SER A 380 22.35 -3.95 24.48
N LYS A 381 22.64 -4.88 23.55
CA LYS A 381 21.82 -5.18 22.37
C LYS A 381 21.10 -6.51 22.43
N TYR A 382 21.60 -7.45 23.25
CA TYR A 382 21.11 -8.81 23.28
C TYR A 382 21.03 -9.37 24.70
N GLY A 383 20.03 -10.22 24.93
CA GLY A 383 19.79 -10.87 26.21
C GLY A 383 19.06 -9.98 27.21
N PHE A 384 18.64 -10.57 28.32
CA PHE A 384 17.77 -9.92 29.31
C PHE A 384 18.39 -8.68 29.99
N LEU A 385 19.71 -8.49 29.92
CA LEU A 385 20.40 -7.31 30.46
C LEU A 385 20.16 -6.04 29.61
N ALA A 386 19.85 -6.21 28.33
CA ALA A 386 19.58 -5.12 27.39
C ALA A 386 18.21 -4.46 27.59
N ALA A 387 17.29 -5.13 28.32
CA ALA A 387 15.92 -4.67 28.47
C ALA A 387 15.79 -3.52 29.49
N GLY A 388 15.15 -2.43 29.06
CA GLY A 388 14.59 -1.40 29.94
C GLY A 388 13.22 -1.78 30.47
N VAL A 389 12.75 -1.10 31.52
CA VAL A 389 11.41 -1.30 32.08
C VAL A 389 10.35 -0.93 31.02
N PRO A 390 9.48 -1.86 30.61
CA PRO A 390 8.54 -1.64 29.50
C PRO A 390 7.43 -0.64 29.85
N GLY A 391 7.17 0.30 28.95
CA GLY A 391 6.17 1.35 29.13
C GLY A 391 4.87 1.20 28.34
N GLU A 392 4.85 0.31 27.36
CA GLU A 392 3.84 0.30 26.31
C GLU A 392 2.41 0.04 26.83
N LEU A 393 2.21 -0.97 27.69
CA LEU A 393 0.88 -1.26 28.25
C LEU A 393 0.36 -0.14 29.17
N ALA A 394 1.23 0.43 30.01
CA ALA A 394 0.86 1.59 30.82
C ALA A 394 0.48 2.78 29.95
N GLY A 395 1.21 3.01 28.86
CA GLY A 395 0.90 4.04 27.86
C GLY A 395 -0.47 3.85 27.22
N TYR A 396 -0.78 2.62 26.76
CA TYR A 396 -2.08 2.30 26.16
C TYR A 396 -3.23 2.55 27.13
N TRP A 397 -3.09 2.11 28.38
CA TRP A 397 -4.11 2.29 29.40
C TRP A 397 -4.31 3.77 29.74
N GLU A 398 -3.21 4.54 29.85
CA GLU A 398 -3.26 5.96 30.15
C GLU A 398 -4.01 6.75 29.07
N ILE A 399 -3.70 6.49 27.78
CA ILE A 399 -4.36 7.20 26.68
C ILE A 399 -5.80 6.76 26.49
N PHE A 400 -6.11 5.47 26.66
CA PHE A 400 -7.48 4.96 26.62
C PHE A 400 -8.34 5.63 27.69
N ARG A 401 -7.86 5.67 28.94
CA ARG A 401 -8.62 6.26 30.06
C ARG A 401 -8.82 7.76 29.94
N ARG A 402 -7.84 8.49 29.41
CA ARG A 402 -7.91 9.96 29.32
C ARG A 402 -8.57 10.46 28.04
N PHE A 403 -8.33 9.79 26.93
CA PHE A 403 -8.67 10.28 25.59
C PHE A 403 -9.50 9.30 24.76
N GLY A 404 -9.81 8.11 25.26
CA GLY A 404 -10.74 7.18 24.60
C GLY A 404 -12.15 7.76 24.48
N SER A 405 -12.94 7.22 23.56
CA SER A 405 -14.30 7.73 23.28
C SER A 405 -15.28 7.54 24.44
N GLY A 406 -15.01 6.57 25.33
CA GLY A 406 -15.98 6.08 26.32
C GLY A 406 -17.12 5.25 25.72
N ARG A 407 -17.10 4.99 24.40
CA ARG A 407 -18.08 4.15 23.69
C ARG A 407 -17.58 2.74 23.40
N VAL A 408 -16.26 2.56 23.45
CA VAL A 408 -15.60 1.28 23.23
C VAL A 408 -14.94 0.84 24.53
N GLU A 409 -15.18 -0.40 24.93
CA GLU A 409 -14.58 -1.00 26.12
C GLU A 409 -13.14 -1.45 25.85
N TRP A 410 -12.29 -1.46 26.88
CA TRP A 410 -10.90 -1.92 26.80
C TRP A 410 -10.76 -3.31 26.15
N LYS A 411 -11.63 -4.24 26.54
CA LYS A 411 -11.65 -5.60 25.99
C LYS A 411 -11.84 -5.59 24.47
N GLN A 412 -12.72 -4.73 23.96
CA GLN A 412 -13.00 -4.63 22.52
C GLN A 412 -11.77 -4.15 21.74
N LEU A 413 -10.87 -3.36 22.35
CA LEU A 413 -9.63 -2.91 21.70
C LEU A 413 -8.61 -4.04 21.53
N VAL A 414 -8.59 -5.01 22.46
CA VAL A 414 -7.63 -6.13 22.46
C VAL A 414 -8.17 -7.34 21.69
N GLN A 415 -9.49 -7.50 21.66
CA GLN A 415 -10.20 -8.66 21.12
C GLN A 415 -9.81 -9.00 19.66
N PRO A 416 -9.69 -8.06 18.72
CA PRO A 416 -9.23 -8.35 17.36
C PRO A 416 -7.86 -9.05 17.30
N THR A 417 -6.93 -8.64 18.16
CA THR A 417 -5.59 -9.23 18.19
C THR A 417 -5.63 -10.64 18.81
N ILE A 418 -6.54 -10.89 19.75
CA ILE A 418 -6.77 -12.23 20.32
C ILE A 418 -7.31 -13.19 19.26
N GLU A 419 -8.20 -12.73 18.39
CA GLU A 419 -8.73 -13.52 17.27
C GLU A 419 -7.62 -13.88 16.28
N LEU A 420 -6.87 -12.86 15.82
CA LEU A 420 -5.70 -13.06 14.97
C LEU A 420 -4.69 -14.08 15.55
N LEU A 421 -4.37 -13.96 16.84
CA LEU A 421 -3.44 -14.87 17.51
C LEU A 421 -4.00 -16.27 17.72
N SER A 422 -5.32 -16.44 17.72
CA SER A 422 -5.97 -17.76 17.82
C SER A 422 -5.83 -18.54 16.52
N ASP A 423 -5.86 -17.85 15.38
CA ASP A 423 -5.66 -18.45 14.06
C ASP A 423 -4.18 -18.65 13.71
N GLY A 424 -3.30 -17.90 14.38
CA GLY A 424 -1.87 -17.85 14.11
C GLY A 424 -1.50 -16.62 13.29
N VAL A 425 -0.38 -15.99 13.62
CA VAL A 425 0.05 -14.74 12.98
C VAL A 425 0.58 -15.05 11.58
N PRO A 426 -0.01 -14.51 10.51
CA PRO A 426 0.55 -14.67 9.17
C PRO A 426 1.90 -13.98 9.11
N VAL A 427 2.92 -14.73 8.74
CA VAL A 427 4.27 -14.22 8.50
C VAL A 427 4.29 -13.58 7.13
N SER A 428 4.87 -12.41 7.10
CA SER A 428 4.97 -11.57 5.92
C SER A 428 6.35 -11.59 5.31
N ALA A 429 6.48 -10.99 4.12
CA ALA A 429 7.76 -10.91 3.43
C ALA A 429 8.84 -10.18 4.26
N TYR A 430 8.49 -9.06 4.90
CA TYR A 430 9.47 -8.32 5.70
C TYR A 430 9.78 -9.00 7.04
N LEU A 431 8.78 -9.56 7.74
CA LEU A 431 9.03 -10.36 8.95
C LEU A 431 9.91 -11.59 8.65
N ASP A 432 9.66 -12.29 7.54
CA ASP A 432 10.48 -13.42 7.06
C ASP A 432 11.95 -12.99 6.84
N ASP A 433 12.18 -11.93 6.07
CA ASP A 433 13.52 -11.36 5.83
C ASP A 433 14.24 -11.05 7.14
N VAL A 434 13.54 -10.42 8.08
CA VAL A 434 14.10 -10.02 9.39
C VAL A 434 14.38 -11.24 10.27
N MET A 435 13.49 -12.24 10.28
CA MET A 435 13.69 -13.48 11.03
C MET A 435 14.87 -14.29 10.51
N LYS A 436 15.00 -14.45 9.18
CA LYS A 436 16.16 -15.11 8.55
C LYS A 436 17.48 -14.46 8.95
N VAL A 437 17.48 -13.13 9.05
CA VAL A 437 18.63 -12.38 9.54
C VAL A 437 18.92 -12.69 11.02
N LYS A 438 17.88 -12.77 11.86
CA LYS A 438 18.01 -12.97 13.31
C LYS A 438 18.07 -14.43 13.75
N GLU A 439 17.93 -15.38 12.82
CA GLU A 439 17.90 -16.82 13.10
C GLU A 439 19.05 -17.28 14.00
N ARG A 440 20.28 -16.78 13.79
CA ARG A 440 21.42 -17.15 14.65
C ARG A 440 21.16 -16.84 16.13
N HIS A 441 20.49 -15.73 16.42
CA HIS A 441 20.17 -15.30 17.79
C HIS A 441 19.02 -16.14 18.34
N PHE A 442 18.03 -16.46 17.50
CA PHE A 442 16.93 -17.35 17.91
C PHE A 442 17.43 -18.73 18.31
N ARG A 443 18.48 -19.22 17.65
CA ARG A 443 19.15 -20.48 18.00
C ARG A 443 20.09 -20.36 19.20
N LEU A 444 20.60 -19.17 19.48
CA LEU A 444 21.49 -18.91 20.61
C LEU A 444 20.70 -18.80 21.92
N PHE A 445 19.55 -18.12 21.91
CA PHE A 445 18.75 -17.86 23.10
C PHE A 445 17.62 -18.90 23.25
N PRO A 446 17.62 -19.71 24.32
CA PRO A 446 16.59 -20.74 24.54
C PRO A 446 15.16 -20.21 24.51
N SER A 447 14.93 -18.99 25.01
CA SER A 447 13.61 -18.37 25.05
C SER A 447 13.03 -18.06 23.67
N MET A 448 13.88 -17.95 22.64
CA MET A 448 13.47 -17.71 21.26
C MET A 448 13.22 -19.00 20.46
N LYS A 449 13.28 -20.18 21.08
CA LYS A 449 13.14 -21.47 20.38
C LYS A 449 11.84 -21.57 19.55
N LEU A 450 10.75 -20.95 19.99
CA LEU A 450 9.45 -20.99 19.29
C LEU A 450 9.42 -20.20 17.98
N TRP A 451 10.46 -19.40 17.70
CA TRP A 451 10.64 -18.65 16.46
C TRP A 451 11.30 -19.50 15.35
N ILE A 452 11.75 -20.71 15.69
CA ILE A 452 12.16 -21.73 14.74
C ILE A 452 10.98 -22.68 14.52
N ASN A 453 10.51 -22.78 13.28
CA ASN A 453 9.48 -23.69 12.87
C ASN A 453 9.99 -25.14 13.05
N PRO A 454 9.37 -25.95 13.92
CA PRO A 454 9.84 -27.30 14.21
C PRO A 454 9.67 -28.27 13.04
N ALA A 455 8.78 -27.98 12.08
CA ALA A 455 8.55 -28.82 10.91
C ALA A 455 9.65 -28.66 9.86
N THR A 456 10.15 -27.44 9.68
CA THR A 456 11.19 -27.11 8.68
C THR A 456 12.58 -27.00 9.29
N ASN A 457 12.68 -26.85 10.61
CA ASN A 457 13.89 -26.48 11.34
C ASN A 457 14.53 -25.20 10.76
N ALA A 458 13.73 -24.24 10.33
CA ALA A 458 14.12 -22.90 9.89
C ALA A 458 13.18 -21.86 10.54
N THR A 459 13.44 -20.56 10.37
CA THR A 459 12.43 -19.55 10.75
C THR A 459 11.18 -19.69 9.89
N TYR A 460 10.04 -19.21 10.40
CA TYR A 460 8.80 -19.22 9.61
C TYR A 460 8.95 -18.38 8.33
N ALA A 461 8.47 -18.89 7.21
CA ALA A 461 8.55 -18.22 5.92
C ALA A 461 7.33 -17.33 5.66
N ALA A 462 7.44 -16.38 4.73
CA ALA A 462 6.30 -15.57 4.29
C ALA A 462 5.13 -16.46 3.84
N GLY A 463 3.91 -16.10 4.26
CA GLY A 463 2.67 -16.87 4.08
C GLY A 463 2.40 -17.92 5.16
N GLU A 464 3.41 -18.36 5.93
CA GLU A 464 3.19 -19.31 7.02
C GLU A 464 2.45 -18.67 8.21
N LYS A 465 1.68 -19.45 8.94
CA LYS A 465 1.07 -19.01 10.21
C LYS A 465 1.95 -19.39 11.38
N MET A 466 2.48 -18.38 12.07
CA MET A 466 3.32 -18.56 13.25
C MET A 466 2.47 -18.57 14.53
N PRO A 467 2.52 -19.64 15.33
CA PRO A 467 1.77 -19.73 16.58
C PRO A 467 2.44 -18.89 17.67
N ARG A 468 1.65 -18.03 18.34
CA ARG A 468 2.08 -17.24 19.50
C ARG A 468 1.18 -17.49 20.72
N ALA A 469 1.04 -18.76 21.09
CA ALA A 469 0.08 -19.21 22.11
C ALA A 469 0.29 -18.60 23.51
N LYS A 470 1.53 -18.27 23.88
CA LYS A 470 1.84 -17.60 25.16
C LYS A 470 1.32 -16.16 25.16
N LEU A 471 1.62 -15.40 24.11
CA LEU A 471 1.10 -14.04 23.92
C LEU A 471 -0.43 -14.04 23.87
N LEU A 472 -1.04 -15.01 23.19
CA LEU A 472 -2.50 -15.16 23.16
C LEU A 472 -3.10 -15.28 24.58
N LYS A 473 -2.52 -16.12 25.44
CA LYS A 473 -2.95 -16.26 26.83
C LYS A 473 -2.77 -14.96 27.61
N THR A 474 -1.63 -14.28 27.41
CA THR A 474 -1.34 -12.99 28.03
C THR A 474 -2.36 -11.93 27.61
N LEU A 475 -2.65 -11.78 26.33
CA LEU A 475 -3.64 -10.81 25.84
C LEU A 475 -5.05 -11.13 26.31
N LYS A 476 -5.46 -12.41 26.38
CA LYS A 476 -6.75 -12.80 26.99
C LYS A 476 -6.88 -12.32 28.43
N ARG A 477 -5.80 -12.42 29.22
CA ARG A 477 -5.78 -11.92 30.60
C ARG A 477 -5.78 -10.40 30.67
N ILE A 478 -5.03 -9.72 29.81
CA ILE A 478 -5.01 -8.25 29.72
C ILE A 478 -6.38 -7.70 29.31
N ALA A 479 -7.05 -8.33 28.35
CA ALA A 479 -8.37 -7.92 27.88
C ALA A 479 -9.46 -8.12 28.94
N ALA A 480 -9.34 -9.17 29.77
CA ALA A 480 -10.27 -9.47 30.86
C ALA A 480 -9.97 -8.71 32.16
N ALA A 481 -8.82 -8.03 32.26
CA ALA A 481 -8.44 -7.30 33.47
C ALA A 481 -9.28 -6.04 33.64
N GLN A 482 -9.79 -5.81 34.85
CA GLN A 482 -10.42 -4.54 35.20
C GLN A 482 -9.41 -3.38 35.17
N ASP A 483 -8.18 -3.66 35.60
CA ASP A 483 -7.04 -2.75 35.50
C ASP A 483 -5.83 -3.54 34.95
N PRO A 484 -5.48 -3.39 33.66
CA PRO A 484 -4.35 -4.08 33.06
C PRO A 484 -3.01 -3.60 33.63
N VAL A 485 -2.93 -2.36 34.16
CA VAL A 485 -1.71 -1.86 34.82
C VAL A 485 -1.52 -2.55 36.16
N GLN A 486 -2.59 -2.74 36.93
CA GLN A 486 -2.51 -3.52 38.17
C GLN A 486 -2.06 -4.96 37.91
N LEU A 487 -2.56 -5.60 36.86
CA LEU A 487 -2.14 -6.96 36.49
C LEU A 487 -0.65 -7.00 36.10
N PHE A 488 -0.20 -6.07 35.26
CA PHE A 488 1.13 -6.09 34.64
C PHE A 488 2.24 -5.58 35.55
N TYR A 489 2.04 -4.43 36.20
CA TYR A 489 3.09 -3.68 36.89
C TYR A 489 3.13 -3.92 38.41
N HIS A 490 2.03 -4.40 38.98
CA HIS A 490 1.89 -4.60 40.44
C HIS A 490 1.44 -6.01 40.83
N GLY A 491 1.03 -6.82 39.85
CA GLY A 491 0.36 -8.10 40.06
C GLY A 491 1.21 -9.30 39.69
N GLU A 492 0.52 -10.38 39.29
CA GLU A 492 1.15 -11.66 38.96
C GLU A 492 2.17 -11.54 37.83
N PHE A 493 1.91 -10.72 36.81
CA PHE A 493 2.87 -10.54 35.71
C PHE A 493 4.16 -9.87 36.19
N ALA A 494 4.09 -8.94 37.14
CA ALA A 494 5.30 -8.33 37.70
C ALA A 494 6.18 -9.36 38.42
N GLU A 495 5.57 -10.30 39.15
CA GLU A 495 6.29 -11.39 39.81
C GLU A 495 6.86 -12.41 38.79
N ILE A 496 6.15 -12.66 37.68
CA ILE A 496 6.67 -13.47 36.57
C ILE A 496 7.90 -12.81 35.95
N ILE A 497 7.80 -11.50 35.64
CA ILE A 497 8.89 -10.75 35.01
C ILE A 497 10.11 -10.67 35.93
N ASP A 498 9.96 -10.35 37.22
CA ASP A 498 11.09 -10.32 38.18
C ASP A 498 11.81 -11.67 38.25
N ARG A 499 11.05 -12.77 38.39
CA ARG A 499 11.60 -14.12 38.44
C ARG A 499 12.36 -14.48 37.15
N GLU A 500 11.79 -14.18 35.99
CA GLU A 500 12.40 -14.46 34.69
C GLU A 500 13.68 -13.63 34.48
N MET A 501 13.64 -12.34 34.79
CA MET A 501 14.78 -11.43 34.68
C MET A 501 15.92 -11.92 35.58
N ARG A 502 15.64 -12.30 36.83
CA ARG A 502 16.65 -12.87 37.74
C ARG A 502 17.26 -14.17 37.22
N ALA A 503 16.43 -15.07 36.68
CA ALA A 503 16.89 -16.36 36.17
C ALA A 503 17.81 -16.23 34.95
N ASN A 504 17.65 -15.17 34.15
CA ASN A 504 18.35 -14.99 32.87
C ASN A 504 19.37 -13.84 32.86
N GLY A 505 19.74 -13.30 34.03
CA GLY A 505 20.76 -12.25 34.14
C GLY A 505 20.28 -10.84 33.80
N GLY A 506 18.96 -10.63 33.70
CA GLY A 506 18.33 -9.32 33.58
C GLY A 506 18.25 -8.58 34.92
N ILE A 507 18.11 -7.26 34.84
CA ILE A 507 18.17 -6.37 36.01
C ILE A 507 16.86 -5.68 36.36
N ILE A 508 15.81 -5.84 35.56
CA ILE A 508 14.46 -5.40 35.91
C ILE A 508 13.98 -6.16 37.15
N ARG A 509 13.41 -5.44 38.11
CA ARG A 509 12.77 -5.95 39.32
C ARG A 509 11.32 -5.52 39.37
N LYS A 510 10.51 -6.20 40.19
CA LYS A 510 9.11 -5.81 40.39
C LYS A 510 8.96 -4.41 40.98
N GLU A 511 9.94 -3.97 41.78
CA GLU A 511 9.96 -2.60 42.29
C GLU A 511 10.15 -1.58 41.17
N ASP A 512 10.90 -1.92 40.11
CA ASP A 512 11.05 -1.07 38.92
C ASP A 512 9.72 -0.97 38.16
N LEU A 513 9.05 -2.11 37.94
CA LEU A 513 7.73 -2.16 37.30
C LEU A 513 6.70 -1.34 38.11
N ALA A 514 6.69 -1.50 39.43
CA ALA A 514 5.77 -0.78 40.30
C ALA A 514 6.06 0.72 40.38
N ALA A 515 7.31 1.14 40.14
CA ALA A 515 7.70 2.55 40.14
C ALA A 515 7.43 3.24 38.78
N TYR A 516 7.31 2.48 37.69
CA TYR A 516 7.12 3.01 36.34
C TYR A 516 5.84 3.85 36.22
N LYS A 517 5.94 5.00 35.55
CA LYS A 517 4.80 5.88 35.27
C LYS A 517 4.88 6.53 33.91
N VAL A 518 3.79 6.56 33.16
CA VAL A 518 3.70 7.35 31.93
C VAL A 518 3.85 8.85 32.25
N ARG A 519 4.64 9.58 31.45
CA ARG A 519 4.75 11.04 31.57
C ARG A 519 3.81 11.69 30.56
N VAL A 520 2.90 12.53 31.04
CA VAL A 520 1.95 13.28 30.20
C VAL A 520 2.32 14.75 30.21
N HIS A 521 2.61 15.28 29.02
CA HIS A 521 2.97 16.68 28.82
C HIS A 521 1.76 17.45 28.23
N GLU A 522 0.97 18.05 29.11
CA GLU A 522 -0.22 18.86 28.76
C GLU A 522 0.10 20.17 28.02
N THR A 523 1.38 20.55 28.05
CA THR A 523 1.97 21.66 27.29
C THR A 523 3.23 21.14 26.58
N PRO A 524 3.06 20.47 25.42
CA PRO A 524 4.19 19.97 24.65
C PRO A 524 4.96 21.13 23.98
N LEU A 525 6.04 20.81 23.27
CA LEU A 525 6.77 21.80 22.49
C LEU A 525 5.93 22.19 21.26
N VAL A 526 5.83 23.50 20.98
CA VAL A 526 5.08 24.04 19.84
C VAL A 526 5.94 25.05 19.08
N ALA A 527 6.32 24.70 17.86
CA ALA A 527 7.07 25.57 16.95
C ALA A 527 6.12 26.27 15.99
N HIS A 528 6.27 27.58 15.83
CA HIS A 528 5.50 28.37 14.86
C HIS A 528 6.33 28.61 13.60
N LEU A 529 5.77 28.29 12.44
CA LEU A 529 6.37 28.47 11.13
C LEU A 529 5.95 29.83 10.54
N LYS A 530 6.77 30.36 9.63
CA LYS A 530 6.50 31.65 8.97
C LYS A 530 5.24 31.66 8.09
N ASN A 531 4.80 30.50 7.61
CA ASN A 531 3.63 30.36 6.75
C ASN A 531 2.30 30.25 7.51
N GLY A 532 2.28 30.57 8.82
CA GLY A 532 1.05 30.52 9.64
C GLY A 532 0.67 29.12 10.13
N LEU A 533 1.56 28.14 9.95
CA LEU A 533 1.41 26.81 10.53
C LEU A 533 2.10 26.72 11.89
N ALA A 534 1.58 25.86 12.77
CA ALA A 534 2.22 25.46 14.00
C ALA A 534 2.46 23.94 13.98
N ILE A 535 3.59 23.50 14.53
CA ILE A 535 3.97 22.10 14.68
C ILE A 535 4.12 21.81 16.17
N CYS A 536 3.50 20.75 16.66
CA CYS A 536 3.69 20.31 18.04
C CYS A 536 4.21 18.88 18.16
N GLY A 537 4.92 18.63 19.26
CA GLY A 537 5.50 17.33 19.61
C GLY A 537 6.14 17.31 21.00
N GLY A 538 6.55 16.13 21.46
CA GLY A 538 7.04 15.94 22.83
C GLY A 538 8.38 16.64 23.14
N PRO A 539 8.64 16.99 24.42
CA PRO A 539 9.99 17.37 24.87
C PRO A 539 10.94 16.15 24.90
N PRO A 540 12.24 16.33 25.18
CA PRO A 540 13.15 15.22 25.44
C PRO A 540 12.57 14.28 26.52
N PRO A 541 12.58 12.95 26.31
CA PRO A 541 13.48 12.20 25.41
C PRO A 541 13.01 12.05 23.95
N SER A 542 12.03 12.82 23.48
CA SER A 542 11.69 12.90 22.04
C SER A 542 12.73 13.67 21.22
N GLY A 543 12.98 13.23 19.98
CA GLY A 543 13.81 13.95 19.00
C GLY A 543 13.15 15.20 18.39
N PHE A 544 11.90 15.51 18.76
CA PHE A 544 11.07 16.53 18.11
C PHE A 544 11.74 17.91 17.99
N ALA A 545 12.44 18.37 19.05
CA ALA A 545 13.09 19.67 19.04
C ALA A 545 14.13 19.82 17.91
N ALA A 546 14.83 18.73 17.56
CA ALA A 546 15.75 18.68 16.41
C ALA A 546 14.99 18.60 15.08
N THR A 547 13.93 17.78 14.99
CA THR A 547 13.10 17.65 13.78
C THR A 547 12.48 18.98 13.39
N GLN A 548 11.83 19.68 14.33
CA GLN A 548 11.19 20.97 14.05
C GLN A 548 12.21 22.03 13.66
N LEU A 549 13.43 22.00 14.19
CA LEU A 549 14.46 22.98 13.85
C LEU A 549 14.85 22.85 12.38
N ILE A 550 15.02 21.63 11.87
CA ILE A 550 15.30 21.37 10.45
C ILE A 550 14.15 21.92 9.58
N ILE A 551 12.91 21.62 9.96
CA ILE A 551 11.71 22.09 9.24
C ILE A 551 11.63 23.62 9.24
N ASN A 552 11.88 24.25 10.38
CA ASN A 552 11.74 25.69 10.54
C ASN A 552 12.85 26.46 9.80
N ILE A 553 14.09 25.95 9.79
CA ILE A 553 15.19 26.48 8.96
C ILE A 553 14.78 26.46 7.48
N MET A 554 14.34 25.30 6.98
CA MET A 554 13.97 25.17 5.56
C MET A 554 12.77 26.04 5.20
N SER A 555 11.74 26.10 6.05
CA SER A 555 10.57 26.99 5.85
C SER A 555 10.97 28.47 5.82
N ASN A 556 12.00 28.87 6.59
CA ASN A 556 12.48 30.26 6.62
C ASN A 556 13.36 30.64 5.44
N LEU A 557 14.18 29.70 4.94
CA LEU A 557 15.01 29.90 3.75
C LEU A 557 14.18 29.88 2.47
N TYR A 558 13.06 29.15 2.47
CA TYR A 558 12.24 28.86 1.30
C TYR A 558 10.74 29.14 1.50
N PRO A 559 10.32 30.35 1.94
CA PRO A 559 8.92 30.63 2.30
C PRO A 559 7.94 30.65 1.12
N ASN A 560 8.43 30.81 -0.12
CA ASN A 560 7.65 30.83 -1.37
C ASN A 560 8.29 29.91 -2.42
N SER A 561 8.84 28.77 -2.01
CA SER A 561 9.49 27.85 -2.95
C SER A 561 8.49 27.06 -3.77
N SER A 562 9.02 26.38 -4.79
CA SER A 562 8.23 25.52 -5.67
C SER A 562 8.90 24.15 -5.82
N VAL A 563 8.11 23.16 -6.21
CA VAL A 563 8.60 21.83 -6.62
C VAL A 563 9.71 21.94 -7.67
N TYR A 564 9.64 22.93 -8.58
CA TYR A 564 10.69 23.16 -9.56
C TYR A 564 12.04 23.47 -8.90
N GLN A 565 12.07 24.38 -7.93
CA GLN A 565 13.30 24.70 -7.19
C GLN A 565 13.85 23.48 -6.45
N LEU A 566 12.99 22.72 -5.77
CA LEU A 566 13.37 21.49 -5.07
C LEU A 566 14.02 20.44 -5.99
N ARG A 567 13.62 20.38 -7.26
CA ARG A 567 14.11 19.38 -8.22
C ARG A 567 15.37 19.80 -8.96
N HIS A 568 15.69 21.10 -9.02
CA HIS A 568 16.75 21.62 -9.88
C HIS A 568 17.84 22.43 -9.16
N ASP A 569 17.66 22.76 -7.88
CA ASP A 569 18.63 23.55 -7.12
C ASP A 569 19.36 22.69 -6.07
N ALA A 570 20.63 22.36 -6.36
CA ALA A 570 21.48 21.60 -5.44
C ALA A 570 21.68 22.31 -4.09
N LYS A 571 21.58 23.65 -4.06
CA LYS A 571 21.71 24.43 -2.83
C LYS A 571 20.61 24.12 -1.82
N VAL A 572 19.42 23.71 -2.28
CA VAL A 572 18.33 23.25 -1.40
C VAL A 572 18.75 22.03 -0.60
N TYR A 573 19.39 21.06 -1.25
CA TYR A 573 19.86 19.84 -0.60
C TYR A 573 21.07 20.12 0.31
N HIS A 574 21.96 21.03 -0.09
CA HIS A 574 23.04 21.51 0.77
C HIS A 574 22.48 22.12 2.06
N HIS A 575 21.57 23.09 1.96
CA HIS A 575 20.92 23.68 3.14
C HIS A 575 20.18 22.65 3.98
N HIS A 576 19.56 21.65 3.36
CA HIS A 576 18.91 20.56 4.09
C HIS A 576 19.93 19.73 4.90
N ILE A 577 21.07 19.38 4.31
CA ILE A 577 22.17 18.68 5.02
C ILE A 577 22.71 19.53 6.16
N GLU A 578 22.99 20.81 5.92
CA GLU A 578 23.53 21.72 6.93
C GLU A 578 22.53 21.93 8.09
N ALA A 579 21.23 22.07 7.79
CA ALA A 579 20.18 22.14 8.80
C ALA A 579 20.14 20.86 9.66
N GLN A 580 20.31 19.69 9.05
CA GLN A 580 20.44 18.42 9.79
C GLN A 580 21.67 18.47 10.71
N LYS A 581 22.87 18.80 10.22
CA LYS A 581 24.09 18.87 11.03
C LYS A 581 23.94 19.76 12.27
N PHE A 582 23.40 20.98 12.10
CA PHE A 582 23.14 21.88 13.22
C PHE A 582 22.13 21.30 14.22
N ALA A 583 21.05 20.69 13.75
CA ALA A 583 20.03 20.12 14.62
C ALA A 583 20.53 18.89 15.39
N TYR A 584 21.24 17.96 14.73
CA TYR A 584 21.83 16.79 15.40
C TYR A 584 22.96 17.18 16.36
N ALA A 585 23.72 18.25 16.07
CA ALA A 585 24.70 18.78 17.02
C ALA A 585 24.03 19.24 18.32
N GLN A 586 22.84 19.86 18.26
CA GLN A 586 22.09 20.18 19.48
C GLN A 586 21.52 18.94 20.17
N ARG A 587 21.11 17.93 19.39
CA ARG A 587 20.62 16.65 19.94
C ARG A 587 21.63 15.98 20.86
N THR A 588 22.94 16.10 20.60
CA THR A 588 23.96 15.52 21.50
C THR A 588 23.95 16.13 22.90
N LEU A 589 23.30 17.27 23.10
CA LEU A 589 23.18 17.96 24.39
C LEU A 589 21.81 17.74 25.05
N MET A 590 20.94 16.92 24.43
CA MET A 590 19.63 16.55 24.94
C MET A 590 19.68 15.19 25.67
N GLY A 591 18.82 15.04 26.67
CA GLY A 591 18.62 13.81 27.43
C GLY A 591 17.33 13.90 28.25
N ASP A 592 17.07 12.91 29.10
CA ASP A 592 15.91 12.91 30.00
C ASP A 592 15.89 14.20 30.85
N THR A 593 14.83 15.00 30.68
CA THR A 593 14.66 16.30 31.37
C THR A 593 14.56 16.18 32.89
N ALA A 594 14.18 15.00 33.42
CA ALA A 594 14.18 14.75 34.87
C ALA A 594 15.60 14.66 35.46
N PHE A 595 16.59 14.33 34.63
CA PHE A 595 18.00 14.18 35.03
C PHE A 595 18.89 15.28 34.45
N VAL A 596 18.49 15.90 33.35
CA VAL A 596 19.24 16.92 32.62
C VAL A 596 18.35 18.17 32.43
N PRO A 597 18.23 19.05 33.43
CA PRO A 597 17.38 20.25 33.33
C PRO A 597 17.77 21.20 32.20
N SER A 598 19.06 21.21 31.82
CA SER A 598 19.55 21.98 30.66
C SER A 598 18.97 21.49 29.33
N ALA A 599 18.58 20.21 29.22
CA ALA A 599 17.95 19.66 28.02
C ALA A 599 16.54 20.24 27.80
N ASP A 600 15.77 20.45 28.86
CA ASP A 600 14.46 21.12 28.78
C ASP A 600 14.63 22.57 28.28
N GLN A 601 15.55 23.32 28.88
CA GLN A 601 15.85 24.69 28.48
C GLN A 601 16.36 24.78 27.03
N LEU A 602 17.26 23.88 26.64
CA LEU A 602 17.77 23.80 25.27
C LEU A 602 16.64 23.51 24.28
N SER A 603 15.81 22.50 24.56
CA SER A 603 14.71 22.13 23.67
C SER A 603 13.76 23.30 23.44
N LYS A 604 13.35 24.03 24.49
CA LYS A 604 12.52 25.25 24.37
C LYS A 604 13.23 26.37 23.61
N ARG A 605 14.53 26.57 23.87
CA ARG A 605 15.33 27.57 23.17
C ARG A 605 15.41 27.30 21.66
N MET A 606 15.53 26.03 21.25
CA MET A 606 15.57 25.63 19.83
C MET A 606 14.30 26.00 19.04
N LEU A 607 13.19 26.29 19.72
CA LEU A 607 11.94 26.72 19.10
C LEU A 607 11.88 28.25 18.90
N THR A 608 12.82 29.01 19.47
CA THR A 608 12.75 30.47 19.47
C THR A 608 13.26 31.07 18.14
N PRO A 609 12.68 32.20 17.68
CA PRO A 609 13.17 32.90 16.50
C PRO A 609 14.63 33.35 16.62
N ALA A 610 15.08 33.71 17.82
CA ALA A 610 16.46 34.12 18.08
C ALA A 610 17.45 32.98 17.86
N PHE A 611 17.14 31.78 18.35
CA PHE A 611 17.98 30.60 18.12
C PHE A 611 18.01 30.23 16.64
N LEU A 612 16.85 30.23 15.98
CA LEU A 612 16.74 29.98 14.55
C LEU A 612 17.62 30.94 13.72
N ALA A 613 17.55 32.24 14.00
CA ALA A 613 18.38 33.25 13.34
C ALA A 613 19.87 33.00 13.56
N SER A 614 20.27 32.63 14.79
CA SER A 614 21.68 32.34 15.13
C SER A 614 22.25 31.12 14.40
N VAL A 615 21.41 30.14 14.05
CA VAL A 615 21.81 28.99 13.24
C VAL A 615 21.90 29.40 11.77
N MET A 616 20.89 30.08 11.24
CA MET A 616 20.86 30.53 9.85
C MET A 616 22.02 31.45 9.49
N GLU A 617 22.47 32.32 10.41
CA GLU A 617 23.64 33.20 10.21
C GLU A 617 24.95 32.41 10.01
N LYS A 618 25.03 31.19 10.56
CA LYS A 618 26.19 30.30 10.41
C LYS A 618 26.08 29.36 9.21
N MET A 619 24.94 29.31 8.53
CA MET A 619 24.81 28.47 7.34
C MET A 619 25.47 29.18 6.15
N THR A 620 26.48 28.54 5.57
CA THR A 620 27.19 29.03 4.40
C THR A 620 27.02 28.07 3.21
N ASP A 621 27.44 28.49 2.02
CA ASP A 621 27.43 27.67 0.80
C ASP A 621 28.58 26.62 0.74
N HIS A 622 29.21 26.31 1.87
CA HIS A 622 30.18 25.22 1.99
C HIS A 622 29.97 24.45 3.30
N ALA A 623 30.26 23.14 3.26
CA ALA A 623 30.30 22.28 4.43
C ALA A 623 31.53 22.61 5.29
N HIS A 624 31.37 22.50 6.61
CA HIS A 624 32.43 22.75 7.57
C HIS A 624 32.84 21.48 8.29
N GLU A 625 33.99 21.51 8.96
CA GLU A 625 34.42 20.43 9.86
C GLU A 625 33.50 20.34 11.10
N THR A 626 33.37 19.14 11.69
CA THR A 626 32.45 18.85 12.81
C THR A 626 32.46 19.89 13.94
N ALA A 627 33.63 20.43 14.31
CA ALA A 627 33.75 21.40 15.39
C ALA A 627 32.96 22.71 15.16
N TYR A 628 32.63 23.04 13.91
CA TYR A 628 31.91 24.25 13.54
C TYR A 628 30.45 24.27 14.02
N TYR A 629 29.77 23.13 13.98
CA TYR A 629 28.33 23.02 14.26
C TYR A 629 27.98 23.08 15.76
N GLY A 630 28.99 23.04 16.63
CA GLY A 630 28.82 22.96 18.09
C GLY A 630 28.47 21.56 18.56
N GLY A 631 27.82 21.43 19.72
CA GLY A 631 27.46 20.14 20.31
C GLY A 631 28.61 19.44 21.03
N ASP A 632 28.40 18.17 21.39
CA ASP A 632 29.46 17.28 21.87
C ASP A 632 30.10 16.59 20.67
N ASN A 633 31.34 16.96 20.38
CA ASN A 633 32.09 16.52 19.21
C ASN A 633 33.07 15.37 19.52
N LYS A 634 32.96 14.72 20.68
CA LYS A 634 33.74 13.54 21.02
C LYS A 634 33.44 12.42 20.02
N ALA A 635 34.24 12.33 18.96
CA ALA A 635 34.14 11.26 17.99
C ALA A 635 34.26 9.92 18.72
N ALA A 636 33.30 9.00 18.52
CA ALA A 636 33.51 7.63 18.91
C ALA A 636 34.78 7.12 18.19
N PRO A 637 35.71 6.44 18.88
CA PRO A 637 36.85 5.84 18.22
C PRO A 637 36.34 4.98 17.05
N THR A 638 36.88 5.19 15.85
CA THR A 638 36.59 4.43 14.62
C THR A 638 36.88 2.93 14.75
N SER A 639 37.29 2.45 15.93
CA SER A 639 37.87 1.14 16.22
C SER A 639 36.94 0.15 16.92
N VAL A 640 35.67 0.45 17.22
CA VAL A 640 34.76 -0.55 17.83
C VAL A 640 34.18 -1.55 16.82
N LEU A 641 34.50 -1.40 15.53
CA LEU A 641 34.44 -2.48 14.53
C LEU A 641 35.74 -3.33 14.52
N ARG A 642 36.44 -3.46 15.65
CA ARG A 642 37.54 -4.43 15.79
C ARG A 642 36.95 -5.84 15.89
N THR A 643 36.77 -6.42 14.72
CA THR A 643 36.98 -7.83 14.38
C THR A 643 37.64 -8.66 15.48
N SER A 644 36.92 -9.67 16.00
CA SER A 644 37.59 -10.86 16.54
C SER A 644 38.13 -11.71 15.37
N PRO A 645 39.23 -12.47 15.57
CA PRO A 645 40.02 -13.03 14.49
C PRO A 645 39.42 -14.35 14.00
N PHE A 646 38.42 -14.31 13.11
CA PHE A 646 38.09 -15.48 12.29
C PHE A 646 37.90 -15.08 10.82
N SER A 647 38.98 -15.38 10.08
CA SER A 647 39.11 -15.60 8.63
C SER A 647 38.36 -14.68 7.66
N MET A 648 39.17 -13.90 6.94
CA MET A 648 38.86 -13.20 5.70
C MET A 648 38.57 -14.19 4.56
N GLU A 649 37.34 -14.16 4.05
CA GLU A 649 37.02 -14.61 2.69
C GLU A 649 35.96 -13.68 2.08
N LYS A 650 36.04 -13.48 0.76
CA LYS A 650 35.36 -12.44 -0.02
C LYS A 650 33.87 -12.31 0.34
N VAL A 651 33.51 -11.15 0.91
CA VAL A 651 32.18 -10.87 1.45
C VAL A 651 31.29 -10.28 0.36
N THR A 652 30.20 -10.97 0.00
CA THR A 652 29.16 -10.43 -0.90
C THR A 652 28.33 -9.34 -0.20
N GLU A 653 27.65 -8.48 -0.96
CA GLU A 653 26.76 -7.42 -0.42
C GLU A 653 25.74 -7.97 0.60
N SER A 654 25.27 -9.21 0.41
CA SER A 654 24.36 -9.93 1.31
C SER A 654 24.94 -10.24 2.71
N GLN A 655 26.27 -10.38 2.81
CA GLN A 655 26.98 -10.65 4.06
C GLN A 655 27.39 -9.35 4.75
N ARG A 656 27.49 -8.23 4.02
CA ARG A 656 27.68 -6.88 4.59
C ARG A 656 26.41 -6.41 5.34
N ARG A 657 25.21 -6.70 4.81
CA ARG A 657 23.93 -6.55 5.55
C ARG A 657 23.96 -7.31 6.87
N ARG A 658 24.34 -8.59 6.85
CA ARG A 658 24.34 -9.50 8.02
C ARG A 658 25.22 -9.09 9.21
N ARG A 659 26.16 -8.14 9.04
CA ARG A 659 27.17 -7.78 10.05
C ARG A 659 26.81 -6.57 10.94
N LEU A 660 25.73 -5.85 10.68
CA LEU A 660 25.41 -4.55 11.33
C LEU A 660 24.11 -4.54 12.17
N ILE A 661 23.49 -5.69 12.44
CA ILE A 661 22.05 -5.76 12.74
C ILE A 661 21.76 -5.90 14.24
N GLY A 662 21.83 -4.79 14.98
CA GLY A 662 21.09 -4.59 16.24
C GLY A 662 19.66 -4.07 15.99
N HIS A 663 18.76 -4.12 16.98
CA HIS A 663 17.41 -3.50 17.04
C HIS A 663 16.18 -4.19 16.41
N TRP A 664 16.31 -5.30 15.65
CA TRP A 664 15.14 -6.15 15.37
C TRP A 664 14.93 -7.19 16.46
N PHE A 665 13.67 -7.33 16.91
CA PHE A 665 13.28 -8.17 18.05
C PHE A 665 13.87 -7.72 19.38
N GLY A 666 14.16 -6.42 19.53
CA GLY A 666 14.79 -5.85 20.72
C GLY A 666 16.03 -6.66 21.13
N ALA A 667 16.02 -7.15 22.36
CA ALA A 667 17.11 -7.93 22.96
C ALA A 667 17.22 -9.37 22.40
N ALA A 668 16.40 -9.74 21.41
CA ALA A 668 16.30 -11.09 20.86
C ALA A 668 16.06 -12.16 21.94
N VAL A 669 15.25 -11.81 22.94
CA VAL A 669 14.75 -12.73 23.98
C VAL A 669 13.26 -12.48 24.19
N GLU A 670 12.52 -13.56 24.45
CA GLU A 670 11.08 -13.52 24.72
C GLU A 670 10.82 -14.05 26.15
N SER A 671 9.73 -13.62 26.77
CA SER A 671 9.26 -14.23 28.00
C SER A 671 8.76 -15.66 27.78
N GLU A 672 9.28 -16.61 28.56
CA GLU A 672 8.89 -18.01 28.46
C GLU A 672 7.48 -18.28 29.02
N GLU A 673 6.94 -17.39 29.85
CA GLU A 673 5.59 -17.51 30.39
C GLU A 673 4.61 -16.58 29.68
N LEU A 674 5.02 -15.35 29.36
CA LEU A 674 4.12 -14.32 28.83
C LEU A 674 4.12 -14.21 27.29
N GLY A 675 5.16 -14.70 26.60
CA GLY A 675 5.29 -14.54 25.14
C GLY A 675 5.52 -13.10 24.68
N ILE A 676 6.10 -12.28 25.57
CA ILE A 676 6.43 -10.87 25.30
C ILE A 676 7.89 -10.81 24.85
N VAL A 677 8.17 -10.23 23.70
CA VAL A 677 9.54 -9.97 23.23
C VAL A 677 10.09 -8.77 23.99
N TRP A 678 11.28 -8.91 24.59
CA TRP A 678 11.89 -7.85 25.39
C TRP A 678 12.69 -6.88 24.52
N ASN A 679 12.56 -5.61 24.86
CA ASN A 679 13.21 -4.47 24.22
C ASN A 679 14.75 -4.48 24.44
N ASP A 680 15.51 -3.71 23.67
CA ASP A 680 16.96 -3.48 23.86
C ASP A 680 17.28 -2.00 24.17
N GLU A 681 16.34 -1.30 24.78
CA GLU A 681 16.37 0.16 24.90
C GLU A 681 17.48 0.69 25.80
N MET A 682 18.12 -0.19 26.57
CA MET A 682 19.34 0.18 27.29
C MET A 682 20.49 0.54 26.31
N ASP A 683 20.48 0.08 25.05
CA ASP A 683 21.43 0.49 24.01
C ASP A 683 21.24 1.95 23.56
N ASP A 684 20.05 2.54 23.73
CA ASP A 684 19.84 3.95 23.37
C ASP A 684 20.57 4.91 24.32
N PHE A 685 20.95 4.46 25.51
CA PHE A 685 21.85 5.23 26.35
C PHE A 685 23.27 5.29 25.77
N SER A 686 23.94 6.40 26.02
CA SER A 686 25.37 6.51 25.76
C SER A 686 26.16 5.70 26.79
N THR A 687 27.05 4.84 26.30
CA THR A 687 28.06 4.16 27.13
C THR A 687 29.38 4.93 27.00
N PRO A 688 30.06 5.28 28.12
CA PRO A 688 31.30 6.04 28.05
C PRO A 688 32.33 5.42 27.09
N GLY A 689 32.78 6.22 26.12
CA GLY A 689 33.81 5.83 25.14
C GLY A 689 33.36 4.92 24.00
N MET A 690 32.06 4.63 23.89
CA MET A 690 31.50 3.71 22.88
C MET A 690 30.33 4.35 22.13
N ALA A 691 30.24 4.10 20.83
CA ALA A 691 29.03 4.44 20.06
C ALA A 691 27.94 3.40 20.32
N ASN A 692 26.67 3.83 20.28
CA ASN A 692 25.54 2.90 20.36
C ASN A 692 25.26 2.19 19.02
N GLY A 693 24.26 1.31 18.98
CA GLY A 693 23.88 0.53 17.80
C GLY A 693 23.54 1.36 16.56
N PHE A 694 23.09 2.61 16.72
CA PHE A 694 22.84 3.56 15.62
C PHE A 694 24.05 4.41 15.23
N GLY A 695 25.19 4.22 15.89
CA GLY A 695 26.42 4.95 15.61
C GLY A 695 26.47 6.38 16.15
N PHE A 696 25.59 6.75 17.09
CA PHE A 696 25.71 8.02 17.81
C PHE A 696 26.98 8.02 18.66
N ALA A 697 27.68 9.14 18.66
CA ALA A 697 28.75 9.39 19.61
C ALA A 697 28.22 9.41 21.05
N PRO A 698 29.02 8.98 22.04
CA PRO A 698 28.61 9.00 23.44
C PRO A 698 28.38 10.43 23.91
N SER A 699 27.20 10.69 24.47
CA SER A 699 26.84 11.95 25.11
C SER A 699 26.67 11.76 26.62
N GLU A 700 27.35 12.59 27.40
CA GLU A 700 27.23 12.59 28.88
C GLU A 700 25.79 12.84 29.34
N THR A 701 25.06 13.70 28.62
CA THR A 701 23.64 13.99 28.93
C THR A 701 22.75 12.77 28.77
N ASN A 702 23.19 11.76 28.03
CA ASN A 702 22.47 10.51 27.79
C ASN A 702 23.19 9.28 28.40
N PHE A 703 24.05 9.47 29.40
CA PHE A 703 24.59 8.33 30.16
C PHE A 703 23.52 7.61 30.98
N ILE A 704 23.73 6.30 31.19
CA ILE A 704 22.83 5.41 31.95
C ILE A 704 22.77 5.86 33.41
N ALA A 705 21.54 6.02 33.92
CA ALA A 705 21.28 6.22 35.34
C ALA A 705 19.97 5.51 35.74
N PRO A 706 19.88 4.92 36.94
CA PRO A 706 18.64 4.34 37.47
C PRO A 706 17.41 5.25 37.32
N GLY A 707 16.31 4.73 36.77
CA GLY A 707 15.04 5.45 36.57
C GLY A 707 15.05 6.49 35.44
N LYS A 708 16.16 6.64 34.72
CA LYS A 708 16.29 7.57 33.59
C LYS A 708 15.67 6.95 32.33
N ARG A 709 15.18 7.79 31.43
CA ARG A 709 14.75 7.39 30.07
C ARG A 709 15.85 7.67 29.05
N PRO A 710 16.12 6.75 28.11
CA PRO A 710 17.13 6.96 27.09
C PRO A 710 16.63 7.97 26.03
N MET A 711 17.56 8.75 25.48
CA MET A 711 17.26 9.74 24.44
C MET A 711 16.87 9.08 23.11
N SER A 712 15.63 9.26 22.67
CA SER A 712 15.11 8.67 21.43
C SER A 712 15.34 9.55 20.19
N SER A 713 15.11 8.99 19.01
CA SER A 713 14.93 9.77 17.77
C SER A 713 13.45 9.89 17.38
N MET A 714 12.57 9.15 18.06
CA MET A 714 11.11 9.24 17.88
C MET A 714 10.64 10.68 18.02
N SER A 715 9.95 11.17 17.00
CA SER A 715 9.53 12.56 16.88
C SER A 715 8.10 12.70 16.34
N PRO A 716 7.10 11.94 16.84
CA PRO A 716 5.74 12.03 16.34
C PRO A 716 5.25 13.47 16.42
N LEU A 717 4.66 13.98 15.34
CA LEU A 717 4.28 15.39 15.25
C LEU A 717 2.92 15.59 14.62
N VAL A 718 2.30 16.71 14.99
CA VAL A 718 1.07 17.22 14.37
C VAL A 718 1.34 18.64 13.90
N VAL A 719 1.04 18.90 12.63
CA VAL A 719 1.02 20.23 12.02
C VAL A 719 -0.42 20.69 11.89
N TYR A 720 -0.70 21.91 12.33
CA TYR A 720 -2.02 22.54 12.24
C TYR A 720 -1.90 24.00 11.84
N ASP A 721 -2.97 24.57 11.30
CA ASP A 721 -3.06 25.98 10.98
C ASP A 721 -3.24 26.80 12.26
N ASP A 722 -2.38 27.79 12.49
CA ASP A 722 -2.33 28.49 13.77
C ASP A 722 -3.56 29.39 14.01
N ASN A 723 -4.24 29.81 12.94
CA ASN A 723 -5.44 30.64 13.04
C ASN A 723 -6.71 29.79 13.21
N SER A 724 -6.95 28.89 12.26
CA SER A 724 -8.17 28.07 12.20
C SER A 724 -8.13 26.83 13.10
N LYS A 725 -6.96 26.47 13.63
CA LYS A 725 -6.72 25.27 14.44
C LYS A 725 -7.09 23.96 13.72
N LYS A 726 -7.17 23.99 12.39
CA LYS A 726 -7.41 22.80 11.58
C LYS A 726 -6.11 22.03 11.38
N ILE A 727 -6.15 20.73 11.62
CA ILE A 727 -5.03 19.83 11.34
C ILE A 727 -4.68 19.93 9.84
N ARG A 728 -3.39 20.00 9.54
CA ARG A 728 -2.85 19.96 8.19
C ARG A 728 -2.07 18.69 7.94
N MET A 729 -1.31 18.21 8.92
CA MET A 729 -0.54 16.97 8.76
C MET A 729 -0.36 16.26 10.10
N VAL A 730 -0.45 14.93 10.09
CA VAL A 730 -0.01 14.07 11.18
C VAL A 730 1.06 13.15 10.60
N ALA A 731 2.22 13.06 11.23
CA ALA A 731 3.31 12.27 10.71
C ALA A 731 4.16 11.64 11.80
N GLY A 732 4.63 10.43 11.52
CA GLY A 732 5.55 9.66 12.35
C GLY A 732 6.51 8.87 11.48
N ALA A 733 7.60 8.40 12.07
CA ALA A 733 8.55 7.57 11.36
C ALA A 733 9.28 6.59 12.28
N SER A 734 9.78 5.50 11.70
CA SER A 734 10.67 4.53 12.34
C SER A 734 12.03 4.46 11.61
N GLY A 735 13.03 3.83 12.25
CA GLY A 735 14.39 3.69 11.68
C GLY A 735 15.49 4.43 12.44
N GLY A 736 15.46 4.37 13.77
CA GLY A 736 16.59 4.80 14.60
C GLY A 736 17.00 6.26 14.43
N SER A 737 18.30 6.50 14.27
CA SER A 737 18.85 7.86 14.10
C SER A 737 18.24 8.62 12.93
N LYS A 738 17.75 7.94 11.89
CA LYS A 738 17.24 8.55 10.65
C LYS A 738 15.82 9.10 10.75
N ILE A 739 15.08 8.79 11.82
CA ILE A 739 13.70 9.27 12.06
C ILE A 739 13.60 10.80 11.91
N ILE A 740 14.52 11.53 12.53
CA ILE A 740 14.49 13.01 12.58
C ILE A 740 14.58 13.59 11.16
N SER A 741 15.53 13.13 10.35
CA SER A 741 15.72 13.59 8.96
C SER A 741 14.62 13.10 8.02
N ALA A 742 14.16 11.85 8.17
CA ALA A 742 13.11 11.27 7.33
C ALA A 742 11.78 12.03 7.50
N LEU A 743 11.43 12.32 8.75
CA LEU A 743 10.22 13.04 9.08
C LEU A 743 10.30 14.51 8.65
N ALA A 744 11.45 15.17 8.88
CA ALA A 744 11.68 16.53 8.39
C ALA A 744 11.57 16.59 6.85
N LYS A 745 12.17 15.64 6.13
CA LYS A 745 12.07 15.53 4.66
C LYS A 745 10.60 15.52 4.22
N ALA A 746 9.78 14.61 4.77
CA ALA A 746 8.38 14.49 4.38
C ALA A 746 7.61 15.80 4.62
N VAL A 747 7.76 16.40 5.80
CA VAL A 747 7.07 17.67 6.14
C VAL A 747 7.54 18.83 5.25
N ILE A 748 8.84 18.97 5.02
CA ILE A 748 9.41 20.05 4.20
C ILE A 748 8.91 19.92 2.76
N ARG A 749 9.02 18.73 2.15
CA ARG A 749 8.64 18.54 0.75
C ARG A 749 7.14 18.77 0.53
N THR A 750 6.29 18.30 1.45
CA THR A 750 4.83 18.48 1.36
C THR A 750 4.38 19.90 1.69
N LEU A 751 4.78 20.46 2.84
CA LEU A 751 4.22 21.72 3.36
C LEU A 751 5.02 22.98 2.99
N VAL A 752 6.29 22.85 2.60
CA VAL A 752 7.12 23.98 2.16
C VAL A 752 7.19 24.02 0.63
N PHE A 753 7.45 22.90 -0.02
CA PHE A 753 7.64 22.85 -1.49
C PHE A 753 6.39 22.44 -2.28
N GLY A 754 5.34 21.96 -1.61
CA GLY A 754 4.05 21.66 -2.23
C GLY A 754 3.97 20.34 -2.99
N GLU A 755 4.89 19.40 -2.77
CA GLU A 755 4.74 18.03 -3.26
C GLU A 755 3.55 17.33 -2.59
N THR A 756 2.97 16.33 -3.26
CA THR A 756 2.03 15.42 -2.60
C THR A 756 2.73 14.64 -1.47
N VAL A 757 1.96 14.14 -0.50
CA VAL A 757 2.55 13.34 0.59
C VAL A 757 3.26 12.08 0.05
N LYS A 758 2.73 11.49 -1.04
CA LYS A 758 3.35 10.35 -1.72
C LYS A 758 4.69 10.72 -2.34
N GLU A 759 4.76 11.78 -3.15
CA GLU A 759 6.02 12.25 -3.72
C GLU A 759 7.06 12.56 -2.63
N ALA A 760 6.63 13.20 -1.54
CA ALA A 760 7.51 13.57 -0.43
C ALA A 760 8.10 12.36 0.32
N ILE A 761 7.31 11.32 0.55
CA ILE A 761 7.75 10.08 1.21
C ILE A 761 8.62 9.25 0.26
N ASP A 762 8.17 9.07 -0.99
CA ASP A 762 8.85 8.27 -2.00
C ASP A 762 10.21 8.87 -2.40
N ALA A 763 10.36 10.20 -2.29
CA ALA A 763 11.60 10.90 -2.58
C ALA A 763 12.84 10.24 -1.92
N PRO A 764 13.99 10.20 -2.61
CA PRO A 764 15.21 9.57 -2.11
C PRO A 764 15.63 10.04 -0.71
N MET A 765 16.18 9.11 0.06
CA MET A 765 16.66 9.40 1.41
C MET A 765 17.97 10.17 1.40
N LEU A 766 18.06 11.19 2.27
CA LEU A 766 19.25 12.00 2.53
C LEU A 766 19.37 12.27 4.03
N HIS A 767 20.44 11.78 4.64
CA HIS A 767 20.61 11.80 6.09
C HIS A 767 22.04 12.17 6.50
N ASN A 768 22.18 13.08 7.44
CA ASN A 768 23.41 13.38 8.15
C ASN A 768 23.08 13.57 9.64
N GLN A 769 23.78 12.84 10.51
CA GLN A 769 23.56 12.85 11.97
C GLN A 769 24.67 13.56 12.74
N PHE A 770 25.35 14.53 12.11
CA PHE A 770 26.45 15.32 12.67
C PHE A 770 27.74 14.53 12.93
N THR A 771 27.68 13.40 13.64
CA THR A 771 28.82 12.49 13.87
C THR A 771 28.45 11.04 13.50
N PRO A 772 29.22 10.37 12.61
CA PRO A 772 30.29 10.95 11.78
C PRO A 772 29.73 11.98 10.79
N ASP A 773 30.54 12.99 10.44
CA ASP A 773 30.18 14.01 9.44
C ASP A 773 30.29 13.44 8.01
N ILE A 774 29.36 12.54 7.70
CA ILE A 774 29.21 11.89 6.41
C ILE A 774 27.72 11.74 6.15
N SER A 775 27.25 12.32 5.06
CA SER A 775 25.89 12.19 4.57
C SER A 775 25.66 10.79 3.98
N GLN A 776 24.47 10.26 4.18
CA GLN A 776 24.01 8.98 3.69
C GLN A 776 22.88 9.17 2.70
N THR A 777 22.94 8.45 1.59
CA THR A 777 21.88 8.41 0.59
C THR A 777 21.44 6.98 0.32
N ASP A 778 20.19 6.81 -0.10
CA ASP A 778 19.76 5.54 -0.71
C ASP A 778 20.24 5.42 -2.16
N GLN A 779 19.97 4.26 -2.77
CA GLN A 779 20.38 3.96 -4.15
C GLN A 779 19.60 4.76 -5.22
N TYR A 780 18.51 5.42 -4.84
CA TYR A 780 17.66 6.18 -5.74
C TYR A 780 18.04 7.67 -5.78
N PHE A 781 18.97 8.11 -4.92
CA PHE A 781 19.42 9.50 -4.89
C PHE A 781 20.19 9.86 -6.17
N PRO A 782 19.83 10.95 -6.89
CA PRO A 782 20.44 11.28 -8.17
C PRO A 782 21.96 11.50 -8.07
N MET A 783 22.73 10.84 -8.93
CA MET A 783 24.20 10.88 -8.89
C MET A 783 24.74 12.24 -9.29
N GLU A 784 24.07 12.93 -10.21
CA GLU A 784 24.40 14.29 -10.65
C GLU A 784 24.27 15.26 -9.48
N LEU A 785 23.18 15.15 -8.71
CA LEU A 785 22.95 15.97 -7.52
C LEU A 785 23.99 15.70 -6.44
N LYS A 786 24.31 14.43 -6.18
CA LYS A 786 25.38 14.05 -5.27
C LYS A 786 26.72 14.65 -5.70
N SER A 787 27.06 14.59 -6.99
CA SER A 787 28.31 15.14 -7.52
C SER A 787 28.38 16.66 -7.34
N MET A 788 27.28 17.39 -7.60
CA MET A 788 27.22 18.84 -7.35
C MET A 788 27.37 19.18 -5.86
N LEU A 789 26.77 18.39 -4.98
CA LEU A 789 26.92 18.56 -3.53
C LEU A 789 28.37 18.33 -3.06
N GLU A 790 29.07 17.37 -3.66
CA GLU A 790 30.49 17.10 -3.40
C GLU A 790 31.39 18.22 -3.95
N SER A 791 31.19 18.65 -5.21
CA SER A 791 32.07 19.62 -5.88
C SER A 791 31.87 21.05 -5.41
N ASP A 792 30.61 21.49 -5.29
CA ASP A 792 30.29 22.91 -5.13
C ASP A 792 30.19 23.29 -3.66
N PHE A 793 29.74 22.34 -2.83
CA PHE A 793 29.47 22.56 -1.42
C PHE A 793 30.39 21.76 -0.47
N GLY A 794 31.23 20.86 -0.98
CA GLY A 794 32.18 20.08 -0.16
C GLY A 794 31.52 19.02 0.73
N GLN A 795 30.30 18.61 0.42
CA GLN A 795 29.60 17.57 1.19
C GLN A 795 30.26 16.20 1.02
N LYS A 796 30.28 15.40 2.08
CA LYS A 796 30.89 14.07 2.10
C LYS A 796 29.79 13.02 2.12
N PHE A 797 29.89 11.98 1.29
CA PHE A 797 28.86 10.95 1.20
C PHE A 797 29.38 9.53 1.39
N ARG A 798 28.48 8.67 1.88
CA ARG A 798 28.57 7.21 1.76
C ARG A 798 27.19 6.65 1.43
N ASN A 799 27.14 5.49 0.78
CA ASN A 799 25.85 4.81 0.61
C ASN A 799 25.32 4.39 2.00
N THR A 800 24.01 4.46 2.19
CA THR A 800 23.39 3.90 3.38
C THR A 800 23.66 2.39 3.45
N THR A 801 23.83 1.87 4.67
CA THR A 801 24.07 0.44 4.92
C THR A 801 22.77 -0.36 5.07
N GLY A 802 21.60 0.29 5.02
CA GLY A 802 20.28 -0.34 5.22
C GLY A 802 19.12 0.65 5.30
N PHE A 803 17.92 0.14 5.01
CA PHE A 803 16.63 0.87 4.91
C PHE A 803 16.11 1.32 6.27
N GLU A 804 16.25 2.60 6.62
CA GLU A 804 15.77 3.09 7.92
C GLU A 804 15.41 4.58 7.79
N GLY A 805 14.17 4.91 8.19
CA GLY A 805 13.50 6.18 7.91
C GLY A 805 12.14 5.98 7.24
N ILE A 806 11.36 5.01 7.73
CA ILE A 806 10.04 4.66 7.19
C ILE A 806 9.03 5.66 7.73
N VAL A 807 8.47 6.49 6.86
CA VAL A 807 7.51 7.54 7.23
C VAL A 807 6.08 7.06 7.00
N GLN A 808 5.18 7.40 7.92
CA GLN A 808 3.75 7.36 7.67
C GLN A 808 3.19 8.76 7.91
N ALA A 809 2.35 9.24 6.98
CA ALA A 809 1.76 10.56 7.11
C ALA A 809 0.33 10.63 6.56
N ILE A 810 -0.48 11.44 7.25
CA ILE A 810 -1.81 11.87 6.85
C ILE A 810 -1.72 13.38 6.60
N HIS A 811 -2.04 13.83 5.40
CA HIS A 811 -2.04 15.23 4.98
C HIS A 811 -3.46 15.68 4.62
N ALA A 812 -4.01 16.60 5.41
CA ALA A 812 -5.29 17.24 5.15
C ALA A 812 -5.09 18.49 4.28
N LYS A 813 -5.56 18.40 3.03
CA LYS A 813 -5.55 19.51 2.07
C LYS A 813 -6.71 20.48 2.33
N PRO A 814 -6.57 21.74 1.88
CA PRO A 814 -7.70 22.67 1.83
C PRO A 814 -8.87 22.04 1.05
N GLY A 815 -10.10 22.31 1.48
CA GLY A 815 -11.30 21.72 0.87
C GLY A 815 -11.70 20.34 1.38
N GLY A 816 -10.98 19.78 2.37
CA GLY A 816 -11.38 18.55 3.06
C GLY A 816 -10.83 17.25 2.47
N LYS A 817 -10.07 17.32 1.36
CA LYS A 817 -9.36 16.15 0.81
C LYS A 817 -8.27 15.69 1.78
N ILE A 818 -8.24 14.40 2.08
CA ILE A 818 -7.20 13.77 2.91
C ILE A 818 -6.33 12.90 2.00
N GLU A 819 -5.02 13.03 2.14
CA GLU A 819 -4.04 12.15 1.50
C GLU A 819 -3.31 11.38 2.58
N VAL A 820 -3.18 10.07 2.41
CA VAL A 820 -2.49 9.21 3.35
C VAL A 820 -1.45 8.39 2.60
N CYS A 821 -0.27 8.25 3.18
CA CYS A 821 0.79 7.47 2.56
C CYS A 821 1.67 6.81 3.63
N GLY A 822 1.92 5.52 3.45
CA GLY A 822 3.00 4.78 4.10
C GLY A 822 4.18 4.61 3.16
N ASP A 823 5.38 4.54 3.70
CA ASP A 823 6.62 4.44 2.93
C ASP A 823 6.80 3.06 2.31
N PHE A 824 6.82 3.01 0.97
CA PHE A 824 6.98 1.80 0.17
C PHE A 824 8.26 1.01 0.46
N ARG A 825 9.27 1.65 1.06
CA ARG A 825 10.53 1.00 1.44
C ARG A 825 10.33 -0.09 2.48
N ARG A 826 9.23 -0.02 3.22
CA ARG A 826 8.76 -1.16 4.00
C ARG A 826 8.07 -2.10 3.02
N LYS A 827 8.74 -3.21 2.69
CA LYS A 827 8.29 -4.25 1.73
C LYS A 827 7.12 -5.06 2.26
N THR A 828 6.04 -4.36 2.53
CA THR A 828 4.85 -4.79 3.21
C THR A 828 3.73 -4.13 2.46
N ASP A 829 2.64 -4.84 2.22
CA ASP A 829 1.48 -4.23 1.57
C ASP A 829 0.78 -3.30 2.59
N GLN A 830 1.37 -2.10 2.74
CA GLN A 830 0.87 -1.00 3.55
C GLN A 830 -0.21 -0.28 2.75
N LYS A 831 -1.47 -0.59 3.03
CA LYS A 831 -2.58 0.15 2.43
C LYS A 831 -3.09 1.19 3.41
N PRO A 832 -2.98 2.49 3.10
CA PRO A 832 -3.82 3.47 3.78
C PRO A 832 -5.27 3.06 3.60
N ALA A 833 -6.02 3.06 4.70
CA ALA A 833 -7.44 2.77 4.64
C ALA A 833 -8.25 3.98 5.11
N GLY A 834 -9.32 4.27 4.36
CA GLY A 834 -10.29 5.32 4.64
C GLY A 834 -11.64 4.74 5.04
N LEU A 835 -12.48 5.61 5.61
CA LEU A 835 -13.92 5.39 5.75
C LEU A 835 -14.65 5.83 4.47
#